data_AF-A0A8B6H612-F1
#
_entry.id   AF-A0A8B6H612-F1
#
_cell.length_a   1.000
_cell.length_b   1.000
_cell.length_c   1.000
_cell.angle_alpha   90.00
_cell.angle_beta   90.00
_cell.angle_gamma   90.00
#
_symmetry.space_group_name_H-M   'P 1'
#
loop_
_entity.id
_entity.type
_entity.pdbx_description
1 polymer ?
#
loop_
_entity_poly.entity_id
_entity_poly.type
_entity_poly.pdbx_seq_one_letter_code
_entity_poly.pdbx_strand_id
1 'polypeptide(L)'
;EKKIMREKSKEELTELGKEDALRSVMYNRLLGSGSYQSYDMRCMVTGQFGVGKSSIVKLLAGVVIPEGRYSTDGISLVEGRCGLNVETRSWITIDPETYDAMDVVYNKVLMTTTEEDKSQRTEKPHKPVKRISDETPVDGQYKDNNQGDNSSQPKASKSILTCELSTKQPEFSSLTTPSTSSVPERQQSKQKMKAKMTKEEIRKKMEKVLKSGNYKMKVGRLIFWDFGGQYVYYTTHQTFMTYRALFVVVFDGSKGLNEEIPDVLCFPGQHITPTPAVFLLHWVNSILTYCKVVYAGIPKILFVATHKDKVPTDDVETRRELLYGEVEDLFKDHEGRNHLVLDKQIFINATDKTDPEFEVLKETITELTFDHPCWGEKMPNACVPLELEIAELVAEGKQILSLNEFEELNGISKVSVLSPGQLKDFLHFQHSLGKIVYFDSIQLKDYVIINPLLMVEVMRSFVTDRGFWPQKKRMQEIFREMSESGSICREDLYQIWAQKDFKAVLPFKEFIFNLLIHLDILAEQRRYDTNTGSRLPVEKFFVPCMVTTRNTTSFMDKECTADRARCFAFVFKGTVIPPALPNRLISACLSMWAVRTYEGRKLLFSGFIVVSLDKAHDIAVCVEGNKILLYLVHRTSAGLIVPDIATGIKECLVLTMERISEFYQSTIHAKSVHQSPFHIEYSCSQLKCFISEEEALKKSEWVCDEHNLTHRADNWVVWNQDKRNKQCDENCP
;
A
#
# COMPACT_ATOMS: atom_id res chain seq x y z
N GLU A 1 -8.22 -37.50 -20.05
CA GLU A 1 -7.27 -36.50 -19.50
C GLU A 1 -7.69 -35.04 -19.70
N LYS A 2 -7.99 -34.54 -20.91
CA LYS A 2 -8.48 -33.14 -21.10
C LYS A 2 -9.83 -32.80 -20.43
N LYS A 3 -10.64 -33.82 -20.09
CA LYS A 3 -11.91 -33.66 -19.36
C LYS A 3 -11.71 -33.61 -17.83
N ILE A 4 -10.73 -34.36 -17.32
CA ILE A 4 -10.33 -34.39 -15.90
C ILE A 4 -9.58 -33.09 -15.51
N MET A 5 -8.85 -32.47 -16.46
CA MET A 5 -8.26 -31.14 -16.29
C MET A 5 -9.29 -30.00 -16.27
N ARG A 6 -10.48 -30.20 -16.85
CA ARG A 6 -11.60 -29.22 -16.83
C ARG A 6 -12.55 -29.40 -15.66
N GLU A 7 -12.54 -30.57 -15.03
CA GLU A 7 -13.33 -30.87 -13.83
C GLU A 7 -12.57 -30.52 -12.55
N LYS A 8 -11.23 -30.66 -12.53
CA LYS A 8 -10.39 -30.18 -11.40
C LYS A 8 -10.38 -28.66 -11.21
N SER A 9 -10.66 -27.88 -12.26
CA SER A 9 -10.75 -26.41 -12.15
C SER A 9 -12.09 -25.91 -11.60
N LYS A 10 -13.01 -26.81 -11.22
CA LYS A 10 -14.37 -26.45 -10.74
C LYS A 10 -14.63 -26.73 -9.26
N GLU A 11 -13.71 -27.37 -8.53
CA GLU A 11 -13.96 -27.80 -7.14
C GLU A 11 -13.08 -27.14 -6.06
N GLU A 12 -12.25 -26.15 -6.38
CA GLU A 12 -11.44 -25.43 -5.38
C GLU A 12 -12.03 -24.04 -5.09
N LEU A 13 -13.17 -24.01 -4.40
CA LEU A 13 -13.75 -22.81 -3.82
C LEU A 13 -13.90 -23.00 -2.30
N THR A 14 -12.77 -22.99 -1.59
CA THR A 14 -12.73 -22.75 -0.14
C THR A 14 -13.12 -21.29 0.15
N GLU A 15 -13.48 -20.95 1.39
CA GLU A 15 -14.30 -19.76 1.71
C GLU A 15 -13.85 -18.38 1.19
N LEU A 16 -12.62 -18.21 0.68
CA LEU A 16 -12.22 -16.99 -0.04
C LEU A 16 -12.46 -17.01 -1.55
N GLY A 17 -12.59 -18.21 -2.09
CA GLY A 17 -13.42 -18.46 -3.25
C GLY A 17 -14.82 -17.89 -3.06
N LYS A 18 -15.36 -17.65 -1.85
CA LYS A 18 -16.68 -17.00 -1.71
C LYS A 18 -16.65 -15.50 -1.98
N GLU A 19 -15.62 -14.73 -1.61
CA GLU A 19 -15.57 -13.29 -1.96
C GLU A 19 -15.22 -13.08 -3.43
N ASP A 20 -14.26 -13.81 -3.97
CA ASP A 20 -13.90 -13.71 -5.38
C ASP A 20 -14.93 -14.44 -6.27
N ALA A 21 -15.64 -15.47 -5.78
CA ALA A 21 -16.83 -16.00 -6.46
C ALA A 21 -18.07 -15.13 -6.23
N LEU A 22 -18.26 -14.45 -5.10
CA LEU A 22 -19.34 -13.44 -4.97
C LEU A 22 -19.07 -12.31 -5.93
N ARG A 23 -17.83 -11.79 -5.96
CA ARG A 23 -17.38 -10.80 -6.92
C ARG A 23 -17.55 -11.30 -8.34
N SER A 24 -17.13 -12.53 -8.64
CA SER A 24 -17.31 -13.15 -9.95
C SER A 24 -18.80 -13.32 -10.28
N VAL A 25 -19.66 -13.69 -9.34
CA VAL A 25 -21.12 -13.82 -9.53
C VAL A 25 -21.76 -12.45 -9.76
N MET A 26 -21.41 -11.43 -8.97
CA MET A 26 -21.84 -10.03 -9.15
C MET A 26 -21.38 -9.50 -10.52
N TYR A 27 -20.09 -9.66 -10.81
CA TYR A 27 -19.44 -9.28 -12.05
C TYR A 27 -20.09 -9.97 -13.25
N ASN A 28 -20.29 -11.30 -13.21
CA ASN A 28 -20.94 -12.06 -14.27
C ASN A 28 -22.41 -11.65 -14.46
N ARG A 29 -23.14 -11.34 -13.37
CA ARG A 29 -24.50 -10.79 -13.46
C ARG A 29 -24.51 -9.44 -14.18
N LEU A 30 -23.57 -8.54 -13.85
CA LEU A 30 -23.44 -7.24 -14.52
C LEU A 30 -22.99 -7.38 -15.99
N LEU A 31 -22.11 -8.33 -16.30
CA LEU A 31 -21.63 -8.63 -17.66
C LEU A 31 -22.73 -9.09 -18.62
N GLY A 32 -23.88 -9.56 -18.11
CA GLY A 32 -25.04 -9.92 -18.93
C GLY A 32 -25.54 -8.76 -19.82
N SER A 33 -25.20 -7.51 -19.47
CA SER A 33 -25.46 -6.30 -20.25
C SER A 33 -24.46 -6.02 -21.39
N GLY A 34 -23.49 -6.92 -21.59
CA GLY A 34 -22.33 -6.70 -22.44
C GLY A 34 -21.12 -6.16 -21.68
N SER A 35 -20.00 -6.03 -22.39
CA SER A 35 -18.73 -5.65 -21.79
C SER A 35 -17.84 -4.84 -22.71
N TYR A 36 -16.96 -4.03 -22.14
CA TYR A 36 -15.85 -3.35 -22.82
C TYR A 36 -14.51 -3.77 -22.21
N GLN A 37 -13.38 -3.54 -22.90
CA GLN A 37 -12.05 -3.76 -22.33
C GLN A 37 -11.55 -2.49 -21.64
N SER A 38 -11.16 -2.61 -20.37
CA SER A 38 -10.64 -1.49 -19.58
C SER A 38 -9.11 -1.53 -19.51
N TYR A 39 -8.49 -0.36 -19.65
CA TYR A 39 -7.03 -0.21 -19.66
C TYR A 39 -6.62 0.85 -18.63
N ASP A 40 -6.64 0.46 -17.36
CA ASP A 40 -6.22 1.29 -16.25
C ASP A 40 -5.12 0.56 -15.48
N MET A 41 -3.99 1.21 -15.27
CA MET A 41 -2.89 0.67 -14.47
C MET A 41 -2.52 1.65 -13.35
N ARG A 42 -2.42 1.12 -12.13
CA ARG A 42 -1.84 1.83 -10.99
C ARG A 42 -0.37 1.45 -10.90
N CYS A 43 0.50 2.45 -10.83
CA CYS A 43 1.91 2.26 -10.56
C CYS A 43 2.21 2.81 -9.16
N MET A 44 2.42 1.90 -8.21
CA MET A 44 2.65 2.21 -6.80
C MET A 44 4.14 2.30 -6.51
N VAL A 45 4.62 3.51 -6.26
CA VAL A 45 6.03 3.80 -6.01
C VAL A 45 6.28 3.84 -4.52
N THR A 46 7.03 2.86 -4.02
CA THR A 46 7.34 2.67 -2.59
C THR A 46 8.85 2.63 -2.36
N GLY A 47 9.28 2.71 -1.11
CA GLY A 47 10.70 2.82 -0.76
C GLY A 47 10.93 3.73 0.44
N GLN A 48 12.11 3.61 1.03
CA GLN A 48 12.52 4.40 2.19
C GLN A 48 12.40 5.92 1.96
N PHE A 49 12.22 6.70 3.03
CA PHE A 49 12.31 8.16 2.97
C PHE A 49 13.63 8.63 2.31
N GLY A 50 13.56 9.66 1.47
CA GLY A 50 14.74 10.30 0.87
C GLY A 50 15.35 9.62 -0.36
N VAL A 51 14.85 8.47 -0.81
CA VAL A 51 15.41 7.72 -1.96
C VAL A 51 15.00 8.25 -3.35
N GLY A 52 14.35 9.42 -3.45
CA GLY A 52 14.03 10.03 -4.75
C GLY A 52 12.73 9.56 -5.44
N LYS A 53 11.82 8.87 -4.73
CA LYS A 53 10.51 8.42 -5.27
C LYS A 53 9.71 9.51 -5.98
N SER A 54 9.47 10.62 -5.27
CA SER A 54 8.71 11.75 -5.79
C SER A 54 9.39 12.40 -7.01
N SER A 55 10.72 12.40 -7.04
CA SER A 55 11.48 12.90 -8.19
C SER A 55 11.27 12.00 -9.41
N ILE A 56 11.37 10.67 -9.26
CA ILE A 56 11.08 9.70 -10.34
C ILE A 56 9.67 9.93 -10.87
N VAL A 57 8.67 9.95 -9.99
CA VAL A 57 7.25 10.11 -10.40
C VAL A 57 7.04 11.40 -11.17
N LYS A 58 7.60 12.53 -10.69
CA LYS A 58 7.47 13.82 -11.38
C LYS A 58 8.18 13.84 -12.73
N LEU A 59 9.37 13.26 -12.83
CA LEU A 59 10.14 13.20 -14.08
C LEU A 59 9.44 12.31 -15.13
N LEU A 60 8.90 11.15 -14.72
CA LEU A 60 8.09 10.29 -15.59
C LEU A 60 6.83 11.01 -16.09
N ALA A 61 6.22 11.83 -15.23
CA ALA A 61 5.04 12.61 -15.54
C ALA A 61 5.34 13.94 -16.26
N GLY A 62 6.61 14.26 -16.55
CA GLY A 62 6.99 15.55 -17.16
C GLY A 62 6.63 16.77 -16.30
N VAL A 63 6.52 16.60 -14.98
CA VAL A 63 6.21 17.65 -14.01
C VAL A 63 7.51 18.27 -13.50
N VAL A 64 7.55 19.60 -13.40
CA VAL A 64 8.70 20.32 -12.84
C VAL A 64 8.89 19.91 -11.37
N ILE A 65 10.13 19.56 -11.01
CA ILE A 65 10.49 19.31 -9.62
C ILE A 65 10.59 20.68 -8.92
N PRO A 66 9.82 20.92 -7.84
CA PRO A 66 9.97 22.12 -7.02
C PRO A 66 11.42 22.30 -6.55
N GLU A 67 11.90 23.55 -6.50
CA GLU A 67 13.22 23.84 -5.94
C GLU A 67 13.27 23.44 -4.45
N GLY A 68 14.30 22.69 -4.07
CA GLY A 68 14.50 22.17 -2.71
C GLY A 68 14.02 20.74 -2.48
N ARG A 69 14.43 20.15 -1.34
CA ARG A 69 13.92 18.84 -0.91
C ARG A 69 12.58 19.03 -0.22
N TYR A 70 11.54 18.40 -0.75
CA TYR A 70 10.24 18.30 -0.09
C TYR A 70 9.91 16.82 0.14
N SER A 71 9.21 16.57 1.24
CA SER A 71 8.76 15.23 1.59
C SER A 71 7.30 15.05 1.20
N THR A 72 6.91 13.81 0.89
CA THR A 72 5.51 13.44 0.66
C THR A 72 4.82 13.20 2.00
N ASP A 73 3.70 13.89 2.22
CA ASP A 73 2.82 13.70 3.38
C ASP A 73 1.77 12.63 3.05
N GLY A 74 2.00 11.40 3.51
CA GLY A 74 1.10 10.27 3.28
C GLY A 74 1.23 9.66 1.89
N ILE A 75 0.40 10.11 0.95
CA ILE A 75 0.35 9.62 -0.44
C ILE A 75 0.07 10.81 -1.37
N SER A 76 0.85 10.93 -2.44
CA SER A 76 0.61 11.88 -3.53
C SER A 76 0.24 11.13 -4.81
N LEU A 77 -0.76 11.61 -5.54
CA LEU A 77 -1.17 11.00 -6.81
C LEU A 77 -0.80 11.86 -7.99
N VAL A 78 -0.34 11.21 -9.05
CA VAL A 78 -0.10 11.83 -10.35
C VAL A 78 -0.84 11.03 -11.42
N GLU A 79 -1.93 11.60 -11.91
CA GLU A 79 -2.75 11.10 -13.01
C GLU A 79 -2.81 12.14 -14.13
N GLY A 80 -3.08 11.70 -15.35
CA GLY A 80 -3.39 12.59 -16.47
C GLY A 80 -2.22 13.32 -17.10
N ARG A 81 -1.00 12.89 -16.76
CA ARG A 81 0.25 13.40 -17.33
C ARG A 81 0.89 12.44 -18.32
N CYS A 82 0.56 11.17 -18.21
CA CYS A 82 1.07 10.10 -19.05
C CYS A 82 0.04 8.97 -19.16
N GLY A 83 0.18 8.16 -20.20
CA GLY A 83 -0.63 6.97 -20.44
C GLY A 83 0.08 6.04 -21.41
N LEU A 84 -0.62 5.00 -21.85
CA LEU A 84 -0.08 4.04 -22.82
C LEU A 84 -1.01 3.96 -24.03
N ASN A 85 -0.46 4.03 -25.24
CA ASN A 85 -1.22 3.72 -26.44
C ASN A 85 -1.45 2.21 -26.53
N VAL A 86 -2.71 1.80 -26.53
CA VAL A 86 -3.14 0.38 -26.51
C VAL A 86 -2.76 -0.35 -27.80
N GLU A 87 -2.77 0.34 -28.94
CA GLU A 87 -2.50 -0.25 -30.26
C GLU A 87 -1.00 -0.32 -30.54
N THR A 88 -0.27 0.78 -30.34
CA THR A 88 1.17 0.85 -30.62
C THR A 88 2.04 0.36 -29.47
N ARG A 89 1.45 0.08 -28.29
CA ARG A 89 2.14 -0.33 -27.06
C ARG A 89 3.26 0.63 -26.64
N SER A 90 2.99 1.93 -26.77
CA SER A 90 3.99 2.96 -26.52
C SER A 90 3.56 3.91 -25.42
N TRP A 91 4.52 4.41 -24.66
CA TRP A 91 4.32 5.49 -23.70
C TRP A 91 3.82 6.75 -24.41
N ILE A 92 2.87 7.46 -23.79
CA ILE A 92 2.42 8.77 -24.25
C ILE A 92 2.52 9.79 -23.13
N THR A 93 2.92 11.00 -23.48
CA THR A 93 2.84 12.17 -22.59
C THR A 93 1.55 12.91 -22.91
N ILE A 94 0.83 13.31 -21.87
CA ILE A 94 -0.48 13.94 -21.98
C ILE A 94 -0.34 15.40 -21.52
N ASP A 95 -0.75 16.33 -22.37
CA ASP A 95 -0.76 17.75 -22.06
C ASP A 95 -1.95 18.08 -21.12
N PRO A 96 -1.70 18.64 -19.91
CA PRO A 96 -2.73 19.01 -18.95
C PRO A 96 -3.79 19.97 -19.50
N GLU A 97 -3.42 20.87 -20.42
CA GLU A 97 -4.38 21.84 -21.00
C GLU A 97 -5.46 21.14 -21.83
N THR A 98 -5.11 19.96 -22.36
CA THR A 98 -5.99 19.08 -23.13
C THR A 98 -6.66 17.97 -22.30
N TYR A 99 -6.40 17.88 -20.99
CA TYR A 99 -6.86 16.79 -20.12
C TYR A 99 -7.91 17.27 -19.11
N ASP A 100 -9.20 17.03 -19.39
CA ASP A 100 -10.33 17.23 -18.46
C ASP A 100 -10.68 15.92 -17.71
N ALA A 101 -11.27 16.01 -16.52
CA ALA A 101 -11.87 14.85 -15.83
C ALA A 101 -12.97 14.19 -16.68
N MET A 102 -13.65 14.97 -17.53
CA MET A 102 -14.54 14.43 -18.56
C MET A 102 -13.77 13.70 -19.67
N ASP A 103 -12.54 14.10 -19.99
CA ASP A 103 -11.68 13.38 -20.94
C ASP A 103 -11.25 12.02 -20.41
N VAL A 104 -11.11 11.84 -19.09
CA VAL A 104 -10.84 10.53 -18.47
C VAL A 104 -11.95 9.53 -18.78
N VAL A 105 -13.21 9.94 -18.62
CA VAL A 105 -14.35 9.06 -18.90
C VAL A 105 -14.67 9.04 -20.40
N TYR A 106 -14.40 10.11 -21.15
CA TYR A 106 -14.50 10.12 -22.61
C TYR A 106 -13.49 9.17 -23.25
N ASN A 107 -12.27 9.10 -22.74
CA ASN A 107 -11.25 8.13 -23.16
C ASN A 107 -11.57 6.70 -22.69
N LYS A 108 -12.27 6.50 -21.56
CA LYS A 108 -12.84 5.20 -21.18
C LYS A 108 -13.92 4.73 -22.17
N VAL A 109 -14.70 5.65 -22.72
CA VAL A 109 -15.92 5.30 -23.46
C VAL A 109 -15.70 5.28 -24.99
N LEU A 110 -14.89 6.14 -25.64
CA LEU A 110 -14.55 5.98 -27.08
C LEU A 110 -13.33 6.75 -27.60
N MET A 111 -12.68 6.13 -28.59
CA MET A 111 -12.42 6.75 -29.90
C MET A 111 -12.79 5.81 -31.07
N THR A 112 -14.05 5.74 -31.49
CA THR A 112 -14.41 5.27 -32.84
C THR A 112 -15.35 6.26 -33.54
N THR A 113 -14.73 7.14 -34.33
CA THR A 113 -15.26 7.56 -35.63
C THR A 113 -14.04 7.93 -36.47
N THR A 114 -13.38 6.96 -37.09
CA THR A 114 -12.75 7.26 -38.39
C THR A 114 -13.62 6.64 -39.45
N GLU A 115 -13.88 7.43 -40.48
CA GLU A 115 -14.71 7.14 -41.64
C GLU A 115 -14.11 6.04 -42.54
N GLU A 116 -13.15 5.27 -42.03
CA GLU A 116 -12.31 4.33 -42.79
C GLU A 116 -13.02 3.00 -43.09
N ASP A 117 -13.99 2.58 -42.27
CA ASP A 117 -14.73 1.32 -42.46
C ASP A 117 -15.77 1.35 -43.59
N LYS A 118 -15.98 2.50 -44.26
CA LYS A 118 -16.85 2.56 -45.46
C LYS A 118 -16.12 2.22 -46.76
N SER A 119 -14.81 2.01 -46.74
CA SER A 119 -14.02 1.82 -47.97
C SER A 119 -13.79 0.36 -48.36
N GLN A 120 -14.15 -0.61 -47.52
CA GLN A 120 -13.96 -2.04 -47.82
C GLN A 120 -15.28 -2.79 -47.98
N ARG A 121 -16.11 -2.37 -48.95
CA ARG A 121 -17.16 -3.23 -49.53
C ARG A 121 -17.33 -2.94 -51.01
N THR A 122 -16.37 -3.39 -51.82
CA THR A 122 -16.64 -3.86 -53.18
C THR A 122 -15.60 -4.92 -53.55
N GLU A 123 -16.01 -6.19 -53.48
CA GLU A 123 -15.27 -7.31 -54.07
C GLU A 123 -15.31 -7.24 -55.60
N LYS A 124 -14.21 -7.64 -56.25
CA LYS A 124 -14.27 -8.51 -57.44
C LYS A 124 -13.10 -9.52 -57.44
N PRO A 125 -13.34 -10.79 -57.80
CA PRO A 125 -12.34 -11.85 -57.76
C PRO A 125 -11.64 -12.04 -59.12
N HIS A 126 -10.31 -12.24 -59.17
CA HIS A 126 -9.68 -13.30 -59.99
C HIS A 126 -8.13 -13.41 -59.94
N LYS A 127 -7.73 -14.67 -59.69
CA LYS A 127 -6.64 -15.54 -60.22
C LYS A 127 -5.13 -15.22 -60.04
N PRO A 128 -4.28 -16.27 -59.84
CA PRO A 128 -2.89 -16.16 -59.39
C PRO A 128 -1.85 -16.46 -60.49
N VAL A 129 -0.75 -15.71 -60.61
CA VAL A 129 0.44 -16.13 -61.40
C VAL A 129 1.77 -15.52 -60.90
N LYS A 130 2.69 -16.43 -60.53
CA LYS A 130 4.17 -16.56 -60.63
C LYS A 130 5.19 -15.52 -60.10
N ARG A 131 6.20 -16.11 -59.45
CA ARG A 131 7.56 -15.65 -59.09
C ARG A 131 8.50 -15.56 -60.30
N ILE A 132 9.61 -14.83 -60.11
CA ILE A 132 11.02 -14.91 -60.63
C ILE A 132 11.58 -13.48 -60.49
N SER A 133 12.83 -13.14 -60.19
CA SER A 133 14.01 -13.60 -59.42
C SER A 133 15.13 -12.58 -59.77
N ASP A 134 16.22 -12.58 -58.98
CA ASP A 134 17.58 -12.10 -59.33
C ASP A 134 17.83 -10.58 -59.36
N GLU A 135 18.98 -10.00 -58.99
CA GLU A 135 20.26 -10.38 -58.37
C GLU A 135 21.00 -9.04 -58.02
N THR A 136 21.94 -9.08 -57.08
CA THR A 136 22.88 -8.00 -56.63
C THR A 136 24.08 -7.87 -57.59
N PRO A 137 25.27 -7.24 -57.29
CA PRO A 137 25.79 -6.36 -56.21
C PRO A 137 26.54 -5.10 -56.75
N VAL A 138 27.19 -4.22 -55.96
CA VAL A 138 28.65 -4.17 -55.60
C VAL A 138 28.84 -2.84 -54.83
N ASP A 139 29.24 -2.80 -53.55
CA ASP A 139 30.59 -2.87 -52.92
C ASP A 139 31.33 -1.52 -52.81
N GLY A 140 32.03 -1.29 -51.68
CA GLY A 140 32.95 -0.14 -51.49
C GLY A 140 33.04 0.44 -50.08
N GLN A 141 33.97 -0.11 -49.28
CA GLN A 141 34.32 0.25 -47.90
C GLN A 141 35.43 1.33 -47.77
N TYR A 142 35.30 2.14 -46.70
CA TYR A 142 36.27 2.60 -45.68
C TYR A 142 37.48 3.55 -45.93
N LYS A 143 37.54 4.51 -44.96
CA LYS A 143 38.67 5.08 -44.16
C LYS A 143 39.63 6.08 -44.82
N ASP A 144 39.78 7.25 -44.18
CA ASP A 144 41.04 7.54 -43.45
C ASP A 144 40.92 8.66 -42.39
N ASN A 145 41.92 8.67 -41.50
CA ASN A 145 42.02 9.28 -40.16
C ASN A 145 42.88 10.57 -40.10
N ASN A 146 42.80 11.26 -38.95
CA ASN A 146 43.87 12.02 -38.25
C ASN A 146 44.32 13.40 -38.82
N GLN A 147 44.80 14.40 -38.06
CA GLN A 147 45.11 14.61 -36.62
C GLN A 147 45.46 16.10 -36.36
N GLY A 148 45.37 16.51 -35.09
CA GLY A 148 46.31 17.43 -34.39
C GLY A 148 45.87 18.90 -34.22
N ASP A 149 46.24 19.64 -33.18
CA ASP A 149 46.79 19.33 -31.86
C ASP A 149 46.74 20.64 -31.00
N ASN A 150 46.88 20.48 -29.68
CA ASN A 150 47.43 21.42 -28.68
C ASN A 150 46.62 22.53 -27.96
N SER A 151 46.53 22.31 -26.63
CA SER A 151 46.99 23.18 -25.52
C SER A 151 46.01 24.09 -24.76
N SER A 152 45.78 23.78 -23.46
CA SER A 152 46.25 24.53 -22.27
C SER A 152 45.31 24.43 -21.05
N GLN A 153 45.86 23.98 -19.92
CA GLN A 153 45.33 24.00 -18.54
C GLN A 153 45.70 25.34 -17.83
N PRO A 154 45.49 25.55 -16.51
CA PRO A 154 44.34 25.33 -15.62
C PRO A 154 44.07 26.56 -14.70
N LYS A 155 42.93 26.65 -13.98
CA LYS A 155 42.88 27.38 -12.68
C LYS A 155 41.88 26.76 -11.70
N ALA A 156 42.45 26.28 -10.59
CA ALA A 156 41.75 25.89 -9.38
C ALA A 156 41.42 27.11 -8.50
N SER A 157 40.34 27.05 -7.73
CA SER A 157 40.17 27.78 -6.48
C SER A 157 39.25 27.00 -5.55
N LYS A 158 39.81 26.58 -4.42
CA LYS A 158 39.12 26.03 -3.26
C LYS A 158 38.50 27.17 -2.45
N SER A 159 37.27 27.01 -1.98
CA SER A 159 36.82 27.69 -0.76
C SER A 159 35.84 26.79 0.01
N ILE A 160 36.26 26.42 1.21
CA ILE A 160 35.50 25.76 2.28
C ILE A 160 34.76 26.86 3.04
N LEU A 161 33.47 26.67 3.39
CA LEU A 161 32.87 26.97 4.71
C LEU A 161 31.32 26.93 4.69
N THR A 162 30.77 25.97 5.47
CA THR A 162 29.63 26.06 6.40
C THR A 162 28.32 26.74 5.97
N CYS A 163 27.24 25.94 5.87
CA CYS A 163 25.85 26.41 5.79
C CYS A 163 25.16 26.37 7.16
N GLU A 164 24.73 27.54 7.64
CA GLU A 164 23.69 27.69 8.65
C GLU A 164 22.30 27.60 7.99
N LEU A 165 21.42 26.79 8.58
CA LEU A 165 20.01 26.67 8.16
C LEU A 165 19.23 27.90 8.62
N SER A 166 18.82 28.75 7.69
CA SER A 166 17.77 29.77 7.91
C SER A 166 16.54 29.42 7.06
N THR A 167 15.50 28.99 7.76
CA THR A 167 14.13 28.79 7.27
C THR A 167 13.47 30.12 6.91
N LYS A 168 13.05 30.29 5.65
CA LYS A 168 11.99 31.23 5.26
C LYS A 168 11.09 30.62 4.20
N GLN A 169 9.81 30.49 4.55
CA GLN A 169 8.71 30.26 3.61
C GLN A 169 8.42 31.55 2.84
N PRO A 170 8.04 31.49 1.54
CA PRO A 170 7.32 32.58 0.90
C PRO A 170 5.81 32.30 0.94
N GLU A 171 5.09 33.23 1.57
CA GLU A 171 3.64 33.39 1.48
C GLU A 171 3.24 33.79 0.05
N PHE A 172 2.20 33.17 -0.50
CA PHE A 172 1.69 33.50 -1.84
C PHE A 172 0.63 34.60 -1.72
N SER A 173 1.03 35.86 -1.98
CA SER A 173 0.12 36.98 -2.19
C SER A 173 -0.22 37.10 -3.67
N SER A 174 -1.52 37.04 -3.98
CA SER A 174 -2.12 37.48 -5.24
C SER A 174 -1.74 38.92 -5.57
N LEU A 175 -1.43 39.23 -6.84
CA LEU A 175 -1.82 40.49 -7.52
C LEU A 175 -1.29 40.60 -8.98
N THR A 176 -2.24 40.83 -9.89
CA THR A 176 -2.24 41.73 -11.08
C THR A 176 -1.15 41.67 -12.16
N THR A 177 -1.66 41.55 -13.38
CA THR A 177 -1.02 41.81 -14.68
C THR A 177 -0.51 43.24 -14.85
N PRO A 178 0.57 43.43 -15.63
CA PRO A 178 0.67 44.58 -16.52
C PRO A 178 0.97 44.19 -17.97
N SER A 179 0.53 45.10 -18.84
CA SER A 179 0.39 45.03 -20.29
C SER A 179 1.67 45.36 -21.10
N THR A 180 1.76 44.69 -22.26
CA THR A 180 2.30 45.13 -23.57
C THR A 180 3.72 45.69 -23.70
N SER A 181 4.56 44.98 -24.48
CA SER A 181 5.36 45.58 -25.57
C SER A 181 5.64 44.55 -26.69
N SER A 182 5.70 45.05 -27.92
CA SER A 182 5.48 44.42 -29.22
C SER A 182 6.74 43.94 -29.96
N VAL A 183 6.65 42.73 -30.57
CA VAL A 183 7.01 42.36 -31.99
C VAL A 183 8.52 42.39 -32.38
N PRO A 184 9.10 41.45 -33.20
CA PRO A 184 8.52 40.91 -34.43
C PRO A 184 8.53 39.39 -34.73
N GLU A 185 7.53 39.05 -35.53
CA GLU A 185 7.20 37.77 -36.16
C GLU A 185 8.26 37.26 -37.15
N ARG A 186 8.49 35.94 -37.15
CA ARG A 186 8.64 35.20 -38.41
C ARG A 186 8.30 33.70 -38.28
N GLN A 187 7.37 33.29 -39.15
CA GLN A 187 7.04 31.93 -39.60
C GLN A 187 6.11 31.08 -38.73
N GLN A 188 4.81 31.40 -38.83
CA GLN A 188 3.69 30.52 -38.49
C GLN A 188 3.60 29.33 -39.46
N SER A 189 3.77 28.11 -38.96
CA SER A 189 3.13 26.93 -39.52
C SER A 189 1.78 26.75 -38.80
N LYS A 190 0.68 26.89 -39.54
CA LYS A 190 -0.68 26.76 -39.03
C LYS A 190 -0.98 25.30 -38.64
N GLN A 191 -0.74 24.91 -37.40
CA GLN A 191 -1.50 23.83 -36.78
C GLN A 191 -2.85 24.39 -36.36
N LYS A 192 -3.93 23.93 -36.99
CA LYS A 192 -5.31 24.25 -36.61
C LYS A 192 -5.53 23.80 -35.16
N MET A 193 -5.71 24.75 -34.24
CA MET A 193 -6.28 24.50 -32.92
C MET A 193 -7.64 23.81 -33.09
N LYS A 194 -7.76 22.56 -32.63
CA LYS A 194 -9.08 21.93 -32.45
C LYS A 194 -9.75 22.61 -31.26
N ALA A 195 -10.94 23.18 -31.47
CA ALA A 195 -11.76 23.71 -30.39
C ALA A 195 -12.08 22.61 -29.37
N LYS A 196 -11.91 22.90 -28.08
CA LYS A 196 -12.27 22.01 -26.97
C LYS A 196 -13.79 21.80 -26.99
N MET A 197 -14.24 20.55 -27.06
CA MET A 197 -15.67 20.22 -27.07
C MET A 197 -16.32 20.62 -25.74
N THR A 198 -17.59 21.01 -25.78
CA THR A 198 -18.37 21.32 -24.56
C THR A 198 -18.77 20.03 -23.82
N LYS A 199 -18.96 20.10 -22.50
CA LYS A 199 -19.39 18.96 -21.66
C LYS A 199 -20.67 18.29 -22.18
N GLU A 200 -21.62 19.07 -22.68
CA GLU A 200 -22.88 18.58 -23.22
C GLU A 200 -22.71 17.80 -24.55
N GLU A 201 -21.76 18.21 -25.40
CA GLU A 201 -21.44 17.51 -26.63
C GLU A 201 -20.72 16.18 -26.37
N ILE A 202 -19.83 16.15 -25.36
CA ILE A 202 -19.17 14.95 -24.85
C ILE A 202 -20.25 13.96 -24.38
N ARG A 203 -21.21 14.42 -23.56
CA ARG A 203 -22.32 13.61 -23.04
C ARG A 203 -23.19 13.01 -24.15
N LYS A 204 -23.62 13.81 -25.13
CA LYS A 204 -24.42 13.30 -26.26
C LYS A 204 -23.68 12.26 -27.10
N LYS A 205 -22.37 12.43 -27.33
CA LYS A 205 -21.55 11.43 -28.02
C LYS A 205 -21.42 10.15 -27.19
N MET A 206 -21.19 10.27 -25.89
CA MET A 206 -21.14 9.12 -24.98
C MET A 206 -22.46 8.37 -24.97
N GLU A 207 -23.60 9.03 -24.80
CA GLU A 207 -24.92 8.39 -24.83
C GLU A 207 -25.16 7.63 -26.14
N LYS A 208 -24.78 8.22 -27.29
CA LYS A 208 -24.91 7.58 -28.60
C LYS A 208 -24.12 6.29 -28.70
N VAL A 209 -22.96 6.23 -28.07
CA VAL A 209 -22.10 5.04 -28.12
C VAL A 209 -22.46 4.05 -27.03
N LEU A 210 -22.86 4.52 -25.85
CA LEU A 210 -23.40 3.64 -24.83
C LEU A 210 -24.59 2.83 -25.38
N LYS A 211 -25.38 3.44 -26.26
CA LYS A 211 -26.45 2.78 -27.03
C LYS A 211 -25.94 1.85 -28.14
N SER A 212 -24.76 2.07 -28.71
CA SER A 212 -24.20 1.20 -29.75
C SER A 212 -23.52 -0.05 -29.20
N GLY A 213 -23.10 -0.02 -27.93
CA GLY A 213 -22.50 -1.17 -27.22
C GLY A 213 -21.06 -1.52 -27.66
N ASN A 214 -20.47 -0.77 -28.60
CA ASN A 214 -19.13 -1.01 -29.13
C ASN A 214 -18.16 0.09 -28.66
N TYR A 215 -17.29 -0.26 -27.71
CA TYR A 215 -16.32 0.65 -27.10
C TYR A 215 -14.90 0.16 -27.37
N LYS A 216 -14.02 1.08 -27.75
CA LYS A 216 -12.57 0.79 -27.85
C LYS A 216 -11.80 1.96 -27.26
N MET A 217 -11.01 1.66 -26.23
CA MET A 217 -10.03 2.59 -25.68
C MET A 217 -8.77 2.53 -26.55
N LYS A 218 -8.27 3.70 -26.96
CA LYS A 218 -6.97 3.82 -27.67
C LYS A 218 -5.83 4.13 -26.71
N VAL A 219 -6.15 4.75 -25.58
CA VAL A 219 -5.20 5.18 -24.57
C VAL A 219 -5.61 4.55 -23.25
N GLY A 220 -4.71 3.79 -22.65
CA GLY A 220 -4.83 3.31 -21.29
C GLY A 220 -4.23 4.31 -20.31
N ARG A 221 -4.81 4.38 -19.11
CA ARG A 221 -4.39 5.31 -18.06
C ARG A 221 -3.28 4.70 -17.21
N LEU A 222 -2.29 5.52 -16.89
CA LEU A 222 -1.25 5.20 -15.92
C LEU A 222 -1.37 6.18 -14.75
N ILE A 223 -1.64 5.65 -13.56
CA ILE A 223 -1.88 6.43 -12.34
C ILE A 223 -0.75 6.14 -11.37
N PHE A 224 0.09 7.13 -11.12
CA PHE A 224 1.18 7.01 -10.15
C PHE A 224 0.70 7.31 -8.74
N TRP A 225 1.02 6.39 -7.83
CA TRP A 225 0.85 6.55 -6.39
C TRP A 225 2.24 6.70 -5.77
N ASP A 226 2.59 7.91 -5.35
CA ASP A 226 3.83 8.21 -4.63
C ASP A 226 3.59 8.08 -3.12
N PHE A 227 4.10 7.00 -2.53
CA PHE A 227 3.94 6.71 -1.10
C PHE A 227 5.02 7.41 -0.27
N GLY A 228 4.63 8.10 0.81
CA GLY A 228 5.56 8.74 1.75
C GLY A 228 6.47 7.71 2.45
N GLY A 229 7.79 7.91 2.42
CA GLY A 229 8.74 6.93 2.96
C GLY A 229 8.93 6.93 4.48
N GLN A 230 8.13 7.70 5.21
CA GLN A 230 8.20 7.82 6.66
C GLN A 230 7.39 6.71 7.33
N TYR A 231 7.95 6.14 8.39
CA TYR A 231 7.41 4.96 9.05
C TYR A 231 5.94 5.10 9.50
N VAL A 232 5.53 6.28 9.98
CA VAL A 232 4.16 6.53 10.48
C VAL A 232 3.08 6.19 9.43
N TYR A 233 3.40 6.33 8.13
CA TYR A 233 2.45 6.10 7.06
C TYR A 233 2.31 4.62 6.66
N TYR A 234 3.27 3.74 6.99
CA TYR A 234 3.30 2.37 6.47
C TYR A 234 2.07 1.55 6.86
N THR A 235 1.48 1.84 8.02
CA THR A 235 0.23 1.23 8.50
C THR A 235 -1.02 1.73 7.80
N THR A 236 -0.97 2.91 7.17
CA THR A 236 -2.07 3.48 6.37
C THR A 236 -1.96 3.08 4.90
N HIS A 237 -0.73 2.86 4.41
CA HIS A 237 -0.47 2.48 3.02
C HIS A 237 -1.13 1.17 2.62
N GLN A 238 -1.18 0.20 3.53
CA GLN A 238 -1.85 -1.09 3.31
C GLN A 238 -3.29 -0.96 2.82
N THR A 239 -4.01 0.10 3.23
CA THR A 239 -5.43 0.28 2.87
C THR A 239 -5.61 0.51 1.38
N PHE A 240 -4.56 0.94 0.69
CA PHE A 240 -4.57 1.27 -0.73
C PHE A 240 -3.86 0.23 -1.59
N MET A 241 -3.08 -0.69 -0.99
CA MET A 241 -2.36 -1.73 -1.72
C MET A 241 -3.33 -2.69 -2.42
N THR A 242 -3.00 -3.04 -3.66
CA THR A 242 -3.84 -3.93 -4.46
C THR A 242 -2.98 -4.73 -5.42
N TYR A 243 -3.32 -6.01 -5.59
CA TYR A 243 -2.66 -6.89 -6.55
C TYR A 243 -2.82 -6.44 -8.01
N ARG A 244 -3.78 -5.53 -8.27
CA ARG A 244 -4.06 -4.97 -9.59
C ARG A 244 -3.06 -3.87 -10.01
N ALA A 245 -2.09 -3.56 -9.17
CA ALA A 245 -1.08 -2.54 -9.40
C ALA A 245 0.27 -3.15 -9.78
N LEU A 246 1.05 -2.38 -10.52
CA LEU A 246 2.49 -2.55 -10.65
C LEU A 246 3.17 -1.84 -9.47
N PHE A 247 4.14 -2.49 -8.83
CA PHE A 247 4.92 -1.88 -7.76
C PHE A 247 6.33 -1.53 -8.24
N VAL A 248 6.78 -0.31 -7.92
CA VAL A 248 8.14 0.16 -8.14
C VAL A 248 8.76 0.45 -6.79
N VAL A 249 9.66 -0.43 -6.34
CA VAL A 249 10.38 -0.29 -5.07
C VAL A 249 11.69 0.42 -5.35
N VAL A 250 11.80 1.64 -4.82
CA VAL A 250 12.93 2.54 -5.05
C VAL A 250 13.88 2.49 -3.86
N PHE A 251 15.19 2.44 -4.13
CA PHE A 251 16.23 2.43 -3.11
C PHE A 251 17.46 3.23 -3.55
N ASP A 252 18.32 3.57 -2.58
CA ASP A 252 19.57 4.31 -2.83
C ASP A 252 20.65 3.34 -3.33
N GLY A 253 21.00 3.43 -4.61
CA GLY A 253 22.03 2.58 -5.22
C GLY A 253 23.46 3.04 -4.94
N SER A 254 23.64 4.26 -4.42
CA SER A 254 24.97 4.76 -4.04
C SER A 254 25.52 4.13 -2.77
N LYS A 255 24.68 3.41 -2.01
CA LYS A 255 25.01 2.77 -0.72
C LYS A 255 24.87 1.26 -0.76
N GLY A 256 25.76 0.53 -0.07
CA GLY A 256 25.68 -0.94 -0.01
C GLY A 256 24.38 -1.42 0.62
N LEU A 257 23.84 -2.59 0.23
CA LEU A 257 22.56 -3.05 0.78
C LEU A 257 22.59 -3.30 2.29
N ASN A 258 23.77 -3.52 2.86
CA ASN A 258 24.00 -3.74 4.28
C ASN A 258 24.61 -2.52 4.99
N GLU A 259 24.73 -1.39 4.30
CA GLU A 259 25.24 -0.15 4.89
C GLU A 259 24.21 0.46 5.84
N GLU A 260 24.66 0.88 7.02
CA GLU A 260 23.81 1.55 8.00
C GLU A 260 23.34 2.91 7.48
N ILE A 261 22.05 3.18 7.66
CA ILE A 261 21.44 4.45 7.29
C ILE A 261 21.23 5.29 8.56
N PRO A 262 22.06 6.33 8.79
CA PRO A 262 21.95 7.16 9.98
C PRO A 262 20.63 7.94 10.00
N ASP A 263 20.19 8.32 11.20
CA ASP A 263 19.04 9.20 11.45
C ASP A 263 17.69 8.69 10.93
N VAL A 264 17.59 7.40 10.60
CA VAL A 264 16.34 6.75 10.22
C VAL A 264 15.86 5.88 11.37
N LEU A 265 14.64 6.14 11.83
CA LEU A 265 14.00 5.27 12.81
C LEU A 265 13.76 3.89 12.19
N CYS A 266 14.29 2.85 12.84
CA CYS A 266 13.89 1.47 12.57
C CYS A 266 12.38 1.30 12.76
N PHE A 267 11.82 0.24 12.18
CA PHE A 267 10.43 -0.12 12.43
C PHE A 267 10.18 -0.30 13.94
N PRO A 268 8.96 -0.05 14.43
CA PRO A 268 8.58 -0.26 15.82
C PRO A 268 8.84 -1.68 16.26
N GLY A 269 9.53 -1.82 17.40
CA GLY A 269 10.00 -3.11 17.89
C GLY A 269 11.08 -3.78 17.03
N GLN A 270 11.63 -3.11 16.02
CA GLN A 270 12.80 -3.64 15.30
C GLN A 270 14.06 -2.99 15.84
N HIS A 271 14.85 -3.79 16.55
CA HIS A 271 16.23 -3.47 16.93
C HIS A 271 17.21 -3.93 15.84
N ILE A 272 16.82 -3.75 14.58
CA ILE A 272 17.64 -4.09 13.41
C ILE A 272 18.23 -2.80 12.87
N THR A 273 19.54 -2.79 12.60
CA THR A 273 20.20 -1.67 11.94
C THR A 273 19.46 -1.32 10.65
N PRO A 274 19.04 -0.06 10.45
CA PRO A 274 18.30 0.31 9.25
C PRO A 274 19.25 0.28 8.06
N THR A 275 19.09 -0.70 7.18
CA THR A 275 19.87 -0.83 5.93
C THR A 275 18.94 -0.87 4.72
N PRO A 276 19.43 -0.60 3.49
CA PRO A 276 18.60 -0.74 2.29
C PRO A 276 17.97 -2.13 2.17
N ALA A 277 18.69 -3.21 2.48
CA ALA A 277 18.17 -4.58 2.47
C ALA A 277 16.94 -4.75 3.37
N VAL A 278 16.97 -4.19 4.58
CA VAL A 278 15.86 -4.24 5.53
C VAL A 278 14.62 -3.52 4.98
N PHE A 279 14.78 -2.37 4.30
CA PHE A 279 13.67 -1.68 3.64
C PHE A 279 13.15 -2.43 2.41
N LEU A 280 14.03 -3.04 1.60
CA LEU A 280 13.61 -3.86 0.46
C LEU A 280 12.76 -5.05 0.92
N LEU A 281 13.24 -5.80 1.90
CA LEU A 281 12.50 -6.91 2.53
C LEU A 281 11.16 -6.44 3.09
N HIS A 282 11.15 -5.31 3.80
CA HIS A 282 9.92 -4.72 4.32
C HIS A 282 8.88 -4.45 3.22
N TRP A 283 9.26 -3.77 2.14
CA TRP A 283 8.32 -3.41 1.09
C TRP A 283 7.81 -4.62 0.34
N VAL A 284 8.68 -5.58 0.01
CA VAL A 284 8.27 -6.84 -0.61
C VAL A 284 7.29 -7.60 0.29
N ASN A 285 7.62 -7.77 1.58
CA ASN A 285 6.74 -8.48 2.51
C ASN A 285 5.41 -7.76 2.72
N SER A 286 5.42 -6.43 2.81
CA SER A 286 4.21 -5.63 2.95
C SER A 286 3.32 -5.75 1.72
N ILE A 287 3.89 -5.63 0.51
CA ILE A 287 3.14 -5.78 -0.74
C ILE A 287 2.48 -7.15 -0.81
N LEU A 288 3.23 -8.22 -0.55
CA LEU A 288 2.72 -9.59 -0.61
C LEU A 288 1.69 -9.89 0.48
N THR A 289 1.81 -9.26 1.64
CA THR A 289 0.86 -9.41 2.75
C THR A 289 -0.44 -8.66 2.49
N TYR A 290 -0.39 -7.48 1.88
CA TYR A 290 -1.58 -6.63 1.73
C TYR A 290 -2.29 -6.80 0.38
N CYS A 291 -1.63 -7.39 -0.61
CA CYS A 291 -2.27 -7.75 -1.87
C CYS A 291 -3.11 -9.03 -1.69
N LYS A 292 -4.44 -8.88 -1.60
CA LYS A 292 -5.42 -9.95 -1.36
C LYS A 292 -5.44 -11.11 -2.38
N VAL A 293 -4.85 -10.96 -3.56
CA VAL A 293 -4.84 -12.01 -4.60
C VAL A 293 -3.43 -12.10 -5.22
N VAL A 294 -2.75 -13.24 -5.07
CA VAL A 294 -1.37 -13.46 -5.52
C VAL A 294 -1.37 -14.75 -6.34
N TYR A 295 -1.27 -14.61 -7.66
CA TYR A 295 -1.18 -15.75 -8.58
C TYR A 295 -0.19 -15.44 -9.69
N ALA A 296 0.49 -16.46 -10.19
CA ALA A 296 1.35 -16.37 -11.38
C ALA A 296 2.36 -15.20 -11.36
N GLY A 297 2.95 -14.90 -10.20
CA GLY A 297 3.92 -13.80 -10.08
C GLY A 297 3.31 -12.40 -10.11
N ILE A 298 2.02 -12.25 -9.79
CA ILE A 298 1.32 -10.97 -9.52
C ILE A 298 1.11 -10.80 -8.01
N PRO A 299 1.35 -9.63 -7.41
CA PRO A 299 1.76 -8.38 -8.05
C PRO A 299 3.19 -8.44 -8.62
N LYS A 300 3.46 -7.63 -9.64
CA LYS A 300 4.84 -7.44 -10.16
C LYS A 300 5.53 -6.35 -9.36
N ILE A 301 6.77 -6.63 -8.94
CA ILE A 301 7.59 -5.74 -8.12
C ILE A 301 8.90 -5.47 -8.88
N LEU A 302 9.07 -4.24 -9.34
CA LEU A 302 10.26 -3.76 -10.02
C LEU A 302 11.15 -3.00 -9.03
N PHE A 303 12.44 -3.34 -8.97
CA PHE A 303 13.42 -2.59 -8.20
C PHE A 303 14.09 -1.51 -9.06
N VAL A 304 14.13 -0.28 -8.55
CA VAL A 304 14.79 0.86 -9.19
C VAL A 304 15.81 1.47 -8.24
N ALA A 305 17.09 1.35 -8.58
CA ALA A 305 18.15 2.03 -7.86
C ALA A 305 18.21 3.51 -8.27
N THR A 306 18.53 4.38 -7.32
CA THR A 306 18.65 5.84 -7.51
C THR A 306 19.96 6.38 -7.01
N HIS A 307 20.20 7.68 -7.20
CA HIS A 307 21.42 8.37 -6.82
C HIS A 307 22.64 7.95 -7.64
N LYS A 308 22.43 7.64 -8.92
CA LYS A 308 23.53 7.38 -9.86
C LYS A 308 24.52 8.55 -9.92
N ASP A 309 24.04 9.78 -9.75
CA ASP A 309 24.85 11.01 -9.69
C ASP A 309 25.88 11.03 -8.55
N LYS A 310 25.72 10.20 -7.52
CA LYS A 310 26.67 10.09 -6.41
C LYS A 310 27.75 9.03 -6.62
N VAL A 311 27.68 8.26 -7.70
CA VAL A 311 28.68 7.26 -8.05
C VAL A 311 29.59 7.84 -9.14
N PRO A 312 30.93 7.69 -9.03
CA PRO A 312 31.83 8.10 -10.10
C PRO A 312 31.42 7.45 -11.43
N THR A 313 31.41 8.21 -12.52
CA THR A 313 30.92 7.76 -13.84
C THR A 313 31.55 6.43 -14.29
N ASP A 314 32.85 6.25 -14.05
CA ASP A 314 33.61 5.06 -14.44
C ASP A 314 33.22 3.81 -13.63
N ASP A 315 32.62 3.98 -12.45
CA ASP A 315 32.25 2.90 -11.52
C ASP A 315 30.76 2.52 -11.58
N VAL A 316 29.94 3.24 -12.35
CA VAL A 316 28.47 3.07 -12.37
C VAL A 316 28.04 1.65 -12.73
N GLU A 317 28.64 1.06 -13.77
CA GLU A 317 28.26 -0.29 -14.23
C GLU A 317 28.71 -1.36 -13.24
N THR A 318 29.95 -1.30 -12.75
CA THR A 318 30.43 -2.20 -11.69
C THR A 318 29.56 -2.10 -10.45
N ARG A 319 29.16 -0.88 -10.08
CA ARG A 319 28.26 -0.64 -8.95
C ARG A 319 26.87 -1.25 -9.19
N ARG A 320 26.31 -1.10 -10.39
CA ARG A 320 25.03 -1.69 -10.79
C ARG A 320 25.06 -3.21 -10.66
N GLU A 321 26.07 -3.86 -11.24
CA GLU A 321 26.24 -5.31 -11.22
C GLU A 321 26.34 -5.85 -9.78
N LEU A 322 27.18 -5.22 -8.95
CA LEU A 322 27.30 -5.58 -7.54
C LEU A 322 25.98 -5.40 -6.78
N LEU A 323 25.34 -4.25 -6.94
CA LEU A 323 24.11 -3.91 -6.23
C LEU A 323 22.97 -4.87 -6.57
N TYR A 324 22.75 -5.16 -7.85
CA TYR A 324 21.69 -6.09 -8.27
C TYR A 324 22.04 -7.55 -8.01
N GLY A 325 23.33 -7.92 -7.97
CA GLY A 325 23.78 -9.20 -7.43
C GLY A 325 23.40 -9.37 -5.95
N GLU A 326 23.63 -8.33 -5.13
CA GLU A 326 23.21 -8.33 -3.72
C GLU A 326 21.69 -8.43 -3.57
N VAL A 327 20.90 -7.79 -4.44
CA VAL A 327 19.42 -7.92 -4.46
C VAL A 327 19.00 -9.34 -4.84
N GLU A 328 19.64 -9.93 -5.85
CA GLU A 328 19.36 -11.30 -6.31
C GLU A 328 19.59 -12.32 -5.18
N ASP A 329 20.70 -12.15 -4.47
CA ASP A 329 21.09 -12.96 -3.31
C ASP A 329 20.13 -12.76 -2.13
N LEU A 330 19.76 -11.51 -1.82
CA LEU A 330 18.82 -11.18 -0.75
C LEU A 330 17.46 -11.89 -0.93
N PHE A 331 17.01 -12.07 -2.16
CA PHE A 331 15.73 -12.69 -2.49
C PHE A 331 15.85 -14.08 -3.12
N LYS A 332 17.01 -14.75 -3.01
CA LYS A 332 17.26 -16.06 -3.63
C LYS A 332 16.28 -17.14 -3.16
N ASP A 333 16.08 -17.24 -1.85
CA ASP A 333 15.23 -18.24 -1.21
C ASP A 333 13.91 -17.65 -0.69
N HIS A 334 13.58 -16.43 -1.12
CA HIS A 334 12.40 -15.71 -0.66
C HIS A 334 11.11 -16.25 -1.31
N GLU A 335 10.06 -16.52 -0.53
CA GLU A 335 8.78 -17.04 -1.04
C GLU A 335 8.15 -16.14 -2.12
N GLY A 336 8.43 -14.84 -2.02
CA GLY A 336 8.00 -13.80 -2.97
C GLY A 336 8.82 -13.68 -4.26
N ARG A 337 9.84 -14.50 -4.49
CA ARG A 337 10.80 -14.31 -5.60
C ARG A 337 10.15 -14.21 -6.98
N ASN A 338 9.11 -15.00 -7.25
CA ASN A 338 8.41 -15.02 -8.54
C ASN A 338 7.65 -13.71 -8.87
N HIS A 339 7.52 -12.82 -7.90
CA HIS A 339 6.92 -11.50 -8.05
C HIS A 339 7.92 -10.43 -8.49
N LEU A 340 9.21 -10.72 -8.33
CA LEU A 340 10.29 -9.75 -8.51
C LEU A 340 10.73 -9.71 -9.98
N VAL A 341 10.95 -8.49 -10.48
CA VAL A 341 11.53 -8.21 -11.80
C VAL A 341 13.00 -7.86 -11.58
N LEU A 342 13.87 -8.86 -11.72
CA LEU A 342 15.30 -8.78 -11.35
C LEU A 342 16.23 -8.59 -12.55
N ASP A 343 15.74 -8.86 -13.76
CA ASP A 343 16.50 -8.83 -15.01
C ASP A 343 16.76 -7.41 -15.57
N LYS A 344 16.00 -6.41 -15.12
CA LYS A 344 16.04 -5.04 -15.70
C LYS A 344 17.13 -4.14 -15.14
N GLN A 345 17.60 -4.38 -13.91
CA GLN A 345 18.72 -3.72 -13.24
C GLN A 345 18.83 -2.18 -13.40
N ILE A 346 17.71 -1.46 -13.24
CA ILE A 346 17.60 -0.02 -13.53
C ILE A 346 18.31 0.85 -12.48
N PHE A 347 19.24 1.71 -12.91
CA PHE A 347 19.99 2.60 -12.00
C PHE A 347 19.97 4.07 -12.46
N ILE A 348 19.08 4.87 -11.88
CA ILE A 348 18.69 6.20 -12.36
C ILE A 348 19.35 7.35 -11.57
N ASN A 349 19.74 8.41 -12.27
CA ASN A 349 19.92 9.75 -11.72
C ASN A 349 18.57 10.47 -11.69
N ALA A 350 17.92 10.47 -10.52
CA ALA A 350 16.60 11.07 -10.34
C ALA A 350 16.62 12.61 -10.24
N THR A 351 17.76 13.26 -10.54
CA THR A 351 17.86 14.72 -10.68
C THR A 351 17.96 15.16 -12.14
N ASP A 352 18.15 14.24 -13.07
CA ASP A 352 18.34 14.53 -14.49
C ASP A 352 17.30 13.82 -15.35
N LYS A 353 16.37 14.58 -15.94
CA LYS A 353 15.34 14.04 -16.83
C LYS A 353 15.90 13.45 -18.13
N THR A 354 17.15 13.79 -18.48
CA THR A 354 17.80 13.35 -19.72
C THR A 354 18.59 12.05 -19.53
N ASP A 355 18.62 11.53 -18.31
CA ASP A 355 19.21 10.22 -18.02
C ASP A 355 18.53 9.13 -18.88
N PRO A 356 19.27 8.38 -19.70
CA PRO A 356 18.72 7.36 -20.59
C PRO A 356 17.94 6.26 -19.84
N GLU A 357 18.22 6.04 -18.56
CA GLU A 357 17.53 5.04 -17.73
C GLU A 357 16.04 5.35 -17.52
N PHE A 358 15.60 6.61 -17.70
CA PHE A 358 14.18 6.93 -17.69
C PHE A 358 13.42 6.30 -18.86
N GLU A 359 14.04 6.18 -20.03
CA GLU A 359 13.41 5.50 -21.17
C GLU A 359 13.35 4.00 -20.92
N VAL A 360 14.40 3.39 -20.36
CA VAL A 360 14.40 1.98 -19.92
C VAL A 360 13.29 1.71 -18.90
N LEU A 361 13.10 2.62 -17.93
CA LEU A 361 12.03 2.51 -16.95
C LEU A 361 10.64 2.64 -17.58
N LYS A 362 10.43 3.56 -18.52
CA LYS A 362 9.15 3.70 -19.24
C LYS A 362 8.85 2.45 -20.06
N GLU A 363 9.84 1.93 -20.79
CA GLU A 363 9.70 0.70 -21.56
C GLU A 363 9.36 -0.49 -20.67
N THR A 364 10.06 -0.64 -19.54
CA THR A 364 9.81 -1.70 -18.57
C THR A 364 8.41 -1.60 -17.95
N ILE A 365 8.00 -0.41 -17.49
CA ILE A 365 6.64 -0.19 -16.97
C ILE A 365 5.60 -0.50 -18.04
N THR A 366 5.85 -0.10 -19.29
CA THR A 366 4.96 -0.38 -20.42
C THR A 366 4.81 -1.89 -20.64
N GLU A 367 5.92 -2.61 -20.78
CA GLU A 367 5.96 -4.07 -20.94
C GLU A 367 5.19 -4.77 -19.81
N LEU A 368 5.55 -4.50 -18.56
CA LEU A 368 4.90 -5.10 -17.39
C LEU A 368 3.40 -4.77 -17.31
N THR A 369 3.00 -3.58 -17.77
CA THR A 369 1.59 -3.19 -17.81
C THR A 369 0.81 -3.99 -18.86
N PHE A 370 1.36 -4.19 -20.06
CA PHE A 370 0.70 -4.96 -21.12
C PHE A 370 0.60 -6.46 -20.80
N ASP A 371 1.56 -6.97 -20.03
CA ASP A 371 1.55 -8.37 -19.55
C ASP A 371 0.69 -8.57 -18.30
N HIS A 372 0.25 -7.49 -17.66
CA HIS A 372 -0.54 -7.58 -16.43
C HIS A 372 -1.96 -8.11 -16.72
N PRO A 373 -2.46 -9.11 -15.97
CA PRO A 373 -3.77 -9.74 -16.24
C PRO A 373 -4.99 -8.80 -16.22
N CYS A 374 -4.90 -7.71 -15.45
CA CYS A 374 -5.96 -6.71 -15.38
C CYS A 374 -5.98 -5.74 -16.57
N TRP A 375 -4.93 -5.72 -17.40
CA TRP A 375 -4.87 -4.86 -18.58
C TRP A 375 -5.74 -5.43 -19.71
N GLY A 376 -6.75 -4.66 -20.14
CA GLY A 376 -7.73 -5.14 -21.10
C GLY A 376 -8.78 -6.09 -20.51
N GLU A 377 -8.87 -6.15 -19.17
CA GLU A 377 -9.91 -6.91 -18.46
C GLU A 377 -11.29 -6.39 -18.90
N LYS A 378 -12.23 -7.33 -19.07
CA LYS A 378 -13.60 -6.98 -19.44
C LYS A 378 -14.26 -6.25 -18.27
N MET A 379 -15.01 -5.19 -18.56
CA MET A 379 -15.78 -4.43 -17.58
C MET A 379 -17.24 -4.36 -18.03
N PRO A 380 -18.22 -4.43 -17.10
CA PRO A 380 -19.64 -4.43 -17.47
C PRO A 380 -20.10 -3.09 -18.05
N ASN A 381 -20.82 -3.13 -19.17
CA ASN A 381 -21.40 -1.93 -19.79
C ASN A 381 -22.39 -1.23 -18.86
N ALA A 382 -23.18 -2.00 -18.10
CA ALA A 382 -24.16 -1.47 -17.14
C ALA A 382 -23.55 -0.54 -16.07
N CYS A 383 -22.24 -0.63 -15.79
CA CYS A 383 -21.59 0.25 -14.83
C CYS A 383 -21.29 1.65 -15.38
N VAL A 384 -21.10 1.77 -16.69
CA VAL A 384 -20.53 2.98 -17.30
C VAL A 384 -21.40 4.23 -17.10
N PRO A 385 -22.73 4.18 -17.27
CA PRO A 385 -23.57 5.37 -17.06
C PRO A 385 -23.45 5.92 -15.64
N LEU A 386 -23.46 5.06 -14.62
CA LEU A 386 -23.35 5.51 -13.24
C LEU A 386 -21.92 5.97 -12.88
N GLU A 387 -20.88 5.32 -13.43
CA GLU A 387 -19.50 5.80 -13.31
C GLU A 387 -19.32 7.22 -13.87
N LEU A 388 -20.05 7.58 -14.93
CA LEU A 388 -20.04 8.91 -15.53
C LEU A 388 -20.65 9.96 -14.59
N GLU A 389 -21.86 9.73 -14.09
CA GLU A 389 -22.51 10.68 -13.18
C GLU A 389 -21.69 10.85 -11.89
N ILE A 390 -21.08 9.77 -11.38
CA ILE A 390 -20.17 9.85 -10.23
C ILE A 390 -18.95 10.73 -10.56
N ALA A 391 -18.33 10.54 -11.72
CA ALA A 391 -17.16 11.34 -12.11
C ALA A 391 -17.49 12.84 -12.25
N GLU A 392 -18.69 13.19 -12.73
CA GLU A 392 -19.17 14.57 -12.78
C GLU A 392 -19.29 15.17 -11.38
N LEU A 393 -19.93 14.44 -10.44
CA LEU A 393 -20.04 14.87 -9.05
C LEU A 393 -18.67 15.05 -8.38
N VAL A 394 -17.73 14.15 -8.65
CA VAL A 394 -16.34 14.27 -8.15
C VAL A 394 -15.66 15.51 -8.73
N ALA A 395 -15.85 15.81 -10.01
CA ALA A 395 -15.30 17.01 -10.65
C ALA A 395 -15.93 18.30 -10.11
N GLU A 396 -17.17 18.25 -9.61
CA GLU A 396 -17.84 19.34 -8.89
C GLU A 396 -17.43 19.45 -7.42
N GLY A 397 -16.56 18.55 -6.94
CA GLY A 397 -16.02 18.56 -5.59
C GLY A 397 -16.82 17.74 -4.57
N LYS A 398 -17.87 17.02 -4.98
CA LYS A 398 -18.60 16.10 -4.10
C LYS A 398 -17.74 14.84 -3.86
N GLN A 399 -17.61 14.42 -2.60
CA GLN A 399 -16.73 13.30 -2.22
C GLN A 399 -17.47 12.09 -1.63
N ILE A 400 -18.64 12.33 -1.03
CA ILE A 400 -19.45 11.32 -0.32
C ILE A 400 -20.90 11.47 -0.79
N LEU A 401 -21.58 10.35 -0.99
CA LEU A 401 -23.02 10.26 -1.20
C LEU A 401 -23.66 9.37 -0.13
N SER A 402 -24.86 9.71 0.31
CA SER A 402 -25.74 8.76 0.99
C SER A 402 -26.27 7.72 0.01
N LEU A 403 -26.73 6.57 0.51
CA LEU A 403 -27.38 5.56 -0.35
C LEU A 403 -28.61 6.12 -1.08
N ASN A 404 -29.39 7.00 -0.44
CA ASN A 404 -30.55 7.62 -1.08
C ASN A 404 -30.13 8.51 -2.26
N GLU A 405 -29.11 9.37 -2.07
CA GLU A 405 -28.54 10.16 -3.18
C GLU A 405 -28.02 9.26 -4.30
N PHE A 406 -27.47 8.09 -3.95
CA PHE A 406 -26.95 7.11 -4.92
C PHE A 406 -28.08 6.43 -5.73
N GLU A 407 -29.19 6.09 -5.08
CA GLU A 407 -30.39 5.56 -5.72
C GLU A 407 -31.04 6.59 -6.66
N GLU A 408 -31.11 7.85 -6.23
CA GLU A 408 -31.57 8.97 -7.06
C GLU A 408 -30.66 9.14 -8.29
N LEU A 409 -29.34 9.12 -8.10
CA LEU A 409 -28.36 9.22 -9.19
C LEU A 409 -28.54 8.11 -10.23
N ASN A 410 -28.76 6.87 -9.77
CA ASN A 410 -29.05 5.74 -10.63
C ASN A 410 -30.37 5.93 -11.42
N GLY A 411 -31.38 6.58 -10.82
CA GLY A 411 -32.65 6.90 -11.47
C GLY A 411 -32.57 8.00 -12.54
N ILE A 412 -31.56 8.89 -12.47
CA ILE A 412 -31.35 9.98 -13.44
C ILE A 412 -30.76 9.47 -14.77
N SER A 413 -30.06 8.34 -14.74
CA SER A 413 -29.40 7.75 -15.92
C SER A 413 -30.37 7.54 -17.09
N LYS A 414 -30.12 8.26 -18.19
CA LYS A 414 -30.93 8.19 -19.43
C LYS A 414 -30.62 6.96 -20.30
N VAL A 415 -29.61 6.19 -19.93
CA VAL A 415 -29.09 5.06 -20.73
C VAL A 415 -29.54 3.73 -20.12
N SER A 416 -29.28 3.53 -18.83
CA SER A 416 -29.69 2.31 -18.12
C SER A 416 -29.78 2.57 -16.62
N VAL A 417 -30.85 2.08 -16.01
CA VAL A 417 -31.08 2.12 -14.57
C VAL A 417 -30.83 0.72 -14.00
N LEU A 418 -30.01 0.61 -12.96
CA LEU A 418 -29.75 -0.64 -12.27
C LEU A 418 -30.91 -0.97 -11.31
N SER A 419 -31.35 -2.23 -11.28
CA SER A 419 -32.26 -2.70 -10.22
C SER A 419 -31.58 -2.62 -8.84
N PRO A 420 -32.33 -2.62 -7.72
CA PRO A 420 -31.73 -2.54 -6.37
C PRO A 420 -30.65 -3.60 -6.11
N GLY A 421 -30.87 -4.85 -6.57
CA GLY A 421 -29.87 -5.91 -6.47
C GLY A 421 -28.61 -5.64 -7.31
N GLN A 422 -28.78 -5.14 -8.54
CA GLN A 422 -27.65 -4.77 -9.41
C GLN A 422 -26.90 -3.53 -8.91
N LEU A 423 -27.58 -2.59 -8.25
CA LEU A 423 -26.96 -1.42 -7.65
C LEU A 423 -26.06 -1.82 -6.48
N LYS A 424 -26.53 -2.77 -5.65
CA LYS A 424 -25.70 -3.38 -4.60
C LYS A 424 -24.49 -4.10 -5.19
N ASP A 425 -24.69 -4.89 -6.26
CA ASP A 425 -23.59 -5.55 -6.98
C ASP A 425 -22.58 -4.54 -7.54
N PHE A 426 -23.07 -3.41 -8.09
CA PHE A 426 -22.23 -2.31 -8.56
C PHE A 426 -21.37 -1.75 -7.42
N LEU A 427 -21.96 -1.45 -6.26
CA LEU A 427 -21.22 -0.89 -5.12
C LEU A 427 -20.08 -1.82 -4.67
N HIS A 428 -20.38 -3.11 -4.47
CA HIS A 428 -19.36 -4.09 -4.09
C HIS A 428 -18.29 -4.25 -5.17
N PHE A 429 -18.68 -4.27 -6.45
CA PHE A 429 -17.75 -4.39 -7.56
C PHE A 429 -16.82 -3.17 -7.64
N GLN A 430 -17.35 -1.95 -7.62
CA GLN A 430 -16.55 -0.73 -7.67
C GLN A 430 -15.64 -0.57 -6.44
N HIS A 431 -16.10 -1.00 -5.26
CA HIS A 431 -15.28 -1.07 -4.06
C HIS A 431 -14.11 -2.04 -4.24
N SER A 432 -14.34 -3.22 -4.82
CA SER A 432 -13.29 -4.21 -5.11
C SER A 432 -12.24 -3.70 -6.11
N LEU A 433 -12.64 -2.80 -7.01
CA LEU A 433 -11.72 -2.11 -7.93
C LEU A 433 -10.97 -0.95 -7.26
N GLY A 434 -11.32 -0.60 -6.03
CA GLY A 434 -10.83 0.57 -5.31
C GLY A 434 -11.19 1.89 -6.01
N LYS A 435 -12.30 1.92 -6.76
CA LYS A 435 -12.84 3.13 -7.40
C LYS A 435 -13.76 3.91 -6.45
N ILE A 436 -14.36 3.23 -5.48
CA ILE A 436 -15.15 3.81 -4.38
C ILE A 436 -14.81 3.11 -3.05
N VAL A 437 -15.26 3.65 -1.93
CA VAL A 437 -15.22 2.98 -0.62
C VAL A 437 -16.65 2.78 -0.11
N TYR A 438 -17.04 1.51 0.07
CA TYR A 438 -18.36 1.12 0.55
C TYR A 438 -18.25 -0.14 1.41
N PHE A 439 -18.93 -0.12 2.56
CA PHE A 439 -18.99 -1.25 3.49
C PHE A 439 -20.44 -1.56 3.82
N ASP A 440 -20.89 -2.78 3.49
CA ASP A 440 -22.24 -3.27 3.79
C ASP A 440 -22.33 -3.73 5.26
N SER A 441 -22.08 -2.80 6.18
CA SER A 441 -22.16 -3.02 7.62
C SER A 441 -23.10 -2.01 8.25
N ILE A 442 -23.77 -2.39 9.35
CA ILE A 442 -24.84 -1.58 9.97
C ILE A 442 -24.39 -0.13 10.26
N GLN A 443 -23.12 0.08 10.60
CA GLN A 443 -22.57 1.40 10.98
C GLN A 443 -22.06 2.24 9.79
N LEU A 444 -21.88 1.63 8.61
CA LEU A 444 -21.23 2.27 7.46
C LEU A 444 -22.05 2.24 6.16
N LYS A 445 -23.07 1.38 6.08
CA LYS A 445 -23.84 1.14 4.85
C LYS A 445 -24.50 2.39 4.30
N ASP A 446 -24.83 3.38 5.13
CA ASP A 446 -25.63 4.54 4.72
C ASP A 446 -24.89 5.52 3.79
N TYR A 447 -23.55 5.42 3.70
CA TYR A 447 -22.72 6.32 2.91
C TYR A 447 -21.73 5.58 2.01
N VAL A 448 -21.42 6.21 0.88
CA VAL A 448 -20.44 5.78 -0.12
C VAL A 448 -19.44 6.90 -0.32
N ILE A 449 -18.15 6.62 -0.13
CA ILE A 449 -17.09 7.54 -0.56
C ILE A 449 -16.87 7.32 -2.06
N ILE A 450 -17.31 8.27 -2.87
CA ILE A 450 -17.24 8.18 -4.33
C ILE A 450 -15.88 8.58 -4.89
N ASN A 451 -15.06 9.27 -4.10
CA ASN A 451 -13.66 9.54 -4.41
C ASN A 451 -12.74 9.00 -3.31
N PRO A 452 -12.07 7.85 -3.51
CA PRO A 452 -11.19 7.23 -2.53
C PRO A 452 -10.04 8.12 -2.05
N LEU A 453 -9.71 9.20 -2.77
CA LEU A 453 -8.70 10.16 -2.34
C LEU A 453 -9.05 10.85 -1.03
N LEU A 454 -10.34 10.97 -0.71
CA LEU A 454 -10.77 11.47 0.60
C LEU A 454 -10.18 10.64 1.74
N MET A 455 -10.00 9.33 1.58
CA MET A 455 -9.39 8.49 2.62
C MET A 455 -7.93 8.83 2.87
N VAL A 456 -7.18 9.20 1.82
CA VAL A 456 -5.81 9.68 1.95
C VAL A 456 -5.80 10.97 2.78
N GLU A 457 -6.75 11.88 2.51
CA GLU A 457 -6.87 13.15 3.25
C GLU A 457 -7.27 12.96 4.71
N VAL A 458 -8.22 12.06 4.97
CA VAL A 458 -8.63 11.72 6.33
C VAL A 458 -7.47 11.13 7.11
N MET A 459 -6.74 10.16 6.54
CA MET A 459 -5.64 9.51 7.24
C MET A 459 -4.48 10.49 7.49
N ARG A 460 -4.06 11.28 6.48
CA ARG A 460 -2.98 12.27 6.64
C ARG A 460 -3.34 13.39 7.62
N SER A 461 -4.63 13.62 7.91
CA SER A 461 -5.04 14.67 8.84
C SER A 461 -4.56 14.45 10.28
N PHE A 462 -4.28 13.21 10.68
CA PHE A 462 -3.81 12.87 12.03
C PHE A 462 -2.69 11.83 12.07
N VAL A 463 -2.54 10.99 11.04
CA VAL A 463 -1.37 10.13 10.85
C VAL A 463 -0.38 10.85 9.95
N THR A 464 0.50 11.66 10.56
CA THR A 464 1.47 12.46 9.80
C THR A 464 2.79 12.65 10.56
N ASP A 465 3.87 12.77 9.79
CA ASP A 465 5.21 12.98 10.33
C ASP A 465 5.34 14.35 11.01
N ARG A 466 6.26 14.45 11.98
CA ARG A 466 6.51 15.67 12.77
C ARG A 466 6.78 16.90 11.90
N GLY A 467 7.42 16.72 10.74
CA GLY A 467 7.68 17.81 9.80
C GLY A 467 6.43 18.49 9.25
N PHE A 468 5.26 17.84 9.30
CA PHE A 468 3.99 18.33 8.77
C PHE A 468 3.00 18.79 9.84
N TRP A 469 3.38 18.75 11.13
CA TRP A 469 2.45 19.13 12.19
C TRP A 469 1.96 20.57 12.04
N PRO A 470 0.65 20.84 12.22
CA PRO A 470 0.10 22.18 12.10
C PRO A 470 0.72 23.13 13.13
N GLN A 471 1.10 24.35 12.73
CA GLN A 471 1.84 25.29 13.60
C GLN A 471 1.02 25.85 14.78
N LYS A 472 -0.31 25.72 14.75
CA LYS A 472 -1.18 26.20 15.83
C LYS A 472 -0.86 25.46 17.14
N LYS A 473 -0.63 26.21 18.22
CA LYS A 473 -0.25 25.68 19.54
C LYS A 473 -1.11 24.50 20.01
N ARG A 474 -2.44 24.64 19.93
CA ARG A 474 -3.38 23.58 20.30
C ARG A 474 -3.22 22.31 19.47
N MET A 475 -2.91 22.43 18.18
CA MET A 475 -2.67 21.26 17.32
C MET A 475 -1.35 20.60 17.68
N GLN A 476 -0.28 21.39 17.85
CA GLN A 476 1.01 20.88 18.34
C GLN A 476 0.87 20.10 19.65
N GLU A 477 -0.01 20.55 20.56
CA GLU A 477 -0.33 19.83 21.80
C GLU A 477 -1.01 18.48 21.54
N ILE A 478 -2.03 18.42 20.66
CA ILE A 478 -2.70 17.16 20.28
C ILE A 478 -1.70 16.17 19.67
N PHE A 479 -0.93 16.62 18.68
CA PHE A 479 0.03 15.74 18.00
C PHE A 479 1.15 15.28 18.93
N ARG A 480 1.61 16.14 19.85
CA ARG A 480 2.58 15.74 20.87
C ARG A 480 2.01 14.68 21.81
N GLU A 481 0.81 14.89 22.36
CA GLU A 481 0.15 13.90 23.22
C GLU A 481 -0.05 12.57 22.48
N MET A 482 -0.47 12.61 21.22
CA MET A 482 -0.62 11.40 20.40
C MET A 482 0.72 10.71 20.15
N SER A 483 1.80 11.47 19.90
CA SER A 483 3.14 10.91 19.65
C SER A 483 3.75 10.20 20.86
N GLU A 484 3.38 10.63 22.06
CA GLU A 484 3.87 10.11 23.35
C GLU A 484 2.98 9.00 23.91
N SER A 485 1.67 9.12 23.76
CA SER A 485 0.69 8.22 24.41
C SER A 485 -0.04 7.30 23.45
N GLY A 486 0.06 7.56 22.14
CA GLY A 486 -0.76 6.92 21.11
C GLY A 486 -2.24 7.25 21.21
N SER A 487 -2.67 8.14 22.10
CA SER A 487 -4.08 8.37 22.38
C SER A 487 -4.58 9.69 21.77
N ILE A 488 -5.83 9.67 21.31
CA ILE A 488 -6.56 10.84 20.83
C ILE A 488 -8.02 10.73 21.28
N CYS A 489 -8.64 11.85 21.66
CA CYS A 489 -10.09 11.86 21.91
C CYS A 489 -10.88 12.25 20.65
N ARG A 490 -12.18 12.00 20.69
CA ARG A 490 -13.08 12.30 19.59
C ARG A 490 -13.12 13.80 19.25
N GLU A 491 -13.12 14.64 20.28
CA GLU A 491 -13.14 16.11 20.15
C GLU A 491 -11.87 16.64 19.47
N ASP A 492 -10.72 16.02 19.72
CA ASP A 492 -9.44 16.36 19.09
C ASP A 492 -9.48 16.11 17.58
N LEU A 493 -9.99 14.94 17.15
CA LEU A 493 -10.19 14.65 15.73
C LEU A 493 -11.13 15.66 15.07
N TYR A 494 -12.21 16.05 15.75
CA TYR A 494 -13.12 17.07 15.21
C TYR A 494 -12.46 18.45 15.12
N GLN A 495 -11.57 18.80 16.05
CA GLN A 495 -10.78 20.04 15.96
C GLN A 495 -9.79 20.01 14.78
N ILE A 496 -9.18 18.84 14.52
CA ILE A 496 -8.33 18.61 13.34
C ILE A 496 -9.17 18.78 12.07
N TRP A 497 -10.33 18.13 11.98
CA TRP A 497 -11.20 18.20 10.79
C TRP A 497 -11.93 19.53 10.62
N ALA A 498 -11.99 20.36 11.66
CA ALA A 498 -12.48 21.73 11.57
C ALA A 498 -11.48 22.70 10.89
N GLN A 499 -10.23 22.26 10.65
CA GLN A 499 -9.28 23.04 9.88
C GLN A 499 -9.71 23.19 8.43
N LYS A 500 -9.24 24.28 7.79
CA LYS A 500 -9.61 24.65 6.43
C LYS A 500 -9.39 23.51 5.44
N ASP A 501 -8.29 22.78 5.59
CA ASP A 501 -7.86 21.74 4.66
C ASP A 501 -8.71 20.46 4.75
N PHE A 502 -9.47 20.27 5.84
CA PHE A 502 -10.25 19.06 6.09
C PHE A 502 -11.75 19.33 6.27
N LYS A 503 -12.20 20.57 6.00
CA LYS A 503 -13.57 21.00 6.24
C LYS A 503 -14.62 20.15 5.50
N ALA A 504 -14.26 19.55 4.38
CA ALA A 504 -15.12 18.64 3.61
C ALA A 504 -15.48 17.34 4.37
N VAL A 505 -14.64 16.92 5.31
CA VAL A 505 -14.83 15.71 6.15
C VAL A 505 -15.84 15.97 7.27
N LEU A 506 -15.85 17.19 7.82
CA LEU A 506 -16.57 17.53 9.04
C LEU A 506 -18.09 17.21 9.03
N PRO A 507 -18.85 17.41 7.94
CA PRO A 507 -20.26 17.02 7.88
C PRO A 507 -20.50 15.52 8.05
N PHE A 508 -19.51 14.69 7.71
CA PHE A 508 -19.57 13.24 7.75
C PHE A 508 -18.71 12.64 8.88
N LYS A 509 -18.33 13.46 9.87
CA LYS A 509 -17.35 13.10 10.90
C LYS A 509 -17.66 11.79 11.64
N GLU A 510 -18.93 11.48 11.92
CA GLU A 510 -19.31 10.22 12.61
C GLU A 510 -19.11 9.01 11.70
N PHE A 511 -19.52 9.11 10.45
CA PHE A 511 -19.30 8.08 9.44
C PHE A 511 -17.80 7.81 9.24
N ILE A 512 -17.01 8.88 9.07
CA ILE A 512 -15.57 8.79 8.90
C ILE A 512 -14.88 8.21 10.14
N PHE A 513 -15.34 8.60 11.33
CA PHE A 513 -14.85 8.06 12.59
C PHE A 513 -15.08 6.55 12.70
N ASN A 514 -16.32 6.09 12.44
CA ASN A 514 -16.64 4.66 12.43
C ASN A 514 -15.86 3.90 11.36
N LEU A 515 -15.62 4.53 10.21
CA LEU A 515 -14.84 3.96 9.13
C LEU A 515 -13.37 3.76 9.53
N LEU A 516 -12.77 4.71 10.25
CA LEU A 516 -11.39 4.59 10.75
C LEU A 516 -11.25 3.48 11.80
N ILE A 517 -12.29 3.25 12.62
CA ILE A 517 -12.35 2.09 13.53
C ILE A 517 -12.44 0.80 12.72
N HIS A 518 -13.32 0.75 11.71
CA HIS A 518 -13.51 -0.44 10.88
C HIS A 518 -12.24 -0.84 10.11
N LEU A 519 -11.39 0.13 9.76
CA LEU A 519 -10.11 -0.09 9.07
C LEU A 519 -8.94 -0.40 10.02
N ASP A 520 -9.18 -0.45 11.34
CA ASP A 520 -8.18 -0.59 12.42
C ASP A 520 -7.11 0.51 12.42
N ILE A 521 -7.45 1.71 11.92
CA ILE A 521 -6.60 2.90 12.05
C ILE A 521 -6.76 3.51 13.45
N LEU A 522 -7.98 3.47 13.98
CA LEU A 522 -8.31 3.83 15.36
C LEU A 522 -8.71 2.59 16.15
N ALA A 523 -8.12 2.40 17.32
CA ALA A 523 -8.49 1.33 18.23
C ALA A 523 -9.32 1.86 19.41
N GLU A 524 -10.48 1.24 19.64
CA GLU A 524 -11.29 1.53 20.82
C GLU A 524 -10.74 0.79 22.04
N GLN A 525 -10.64 1.46 23.19
CA GLN A 525 -10.47 0.77 24.46
C GLN A 525 -11.83 0.46 25.07
N ARG A 526 -12.27 -0.80 24.95
CA ARG A 526 -13.52 -1.21 25.59
C ARG A 526 -13.28 -1.33 27.08
N ARG A 527 -14.13 -0.68 27.86
CA ARG A 527 -14.15 -0.78 29.32
C ARG A 527 -15.55 -1.18 29.75
N TYR A 528 -15.62 -1.95 30.82
CA TYR A 528 -16.87 -2.41 31.40
C TYR A 528 -16.91 -1.96 32.86
N ASP A 529 -18.08 -1.51 33.29
CA ASP A 529 -18.35 -1.22 34.69
C ASP A 529 -18.32 -2.54 35.46
N THR A 530 -17.48 -2.63 36.49
CA THR A 530 -17.23 -3.89 37.22
C THR A 530 -18.43 -4.36 38.04
N ASN A 531 -19.39 -3.47 38.33
CA ASN A 531 -20.54 -3.79 39.18
C ASN A 531 -21.75 -4.19 38.34
N THR A 532 -21.94 -3.54 37.19
CA THR A 532 -23.11 -3.70 36.32
C THR A 532 -22.82 -4.51 35.06
N GLY A 533 -21.55 -4.76 34.73
CA GLY A 533 -21.13 -5.39 33.47
C GLY A 533 -21.41 -4.52 32.23
N SER A 534 -21.92 -3.30 32.42
CA SER A 534 -22.31 -2.43 31.32
C SER A 534 -21.08 -1.82 30.65
N ARG A 535 -21.12 -1.68 29.32
CA ARG A 535 -20.05 -1.03 28.56
C ARG A 535 -19.97 0.45 28.92
N LEU A 536 -18.80 0.89 29.35
CA LEU A 536 -18.52 2.30 29.61
C LEU A 536 -18.30 3.06 28.28
N PRO A 537 -18.65 4.35 28.22
CA PRO A 537 -18.33 5.19 27.08
C PRO A 537 -16.83 5.19 26.77
N VAL A 538 -16.47 5.09 25.49
CA VAL A 538 -15.08 5.20 25.03
C VAL A 538 -14.76 6.66 24.81
N GLU A 539 -13.92 7.24 25.68
CA GLU A 539 -13.52 8.66 25.60
C GLU A 539 -12.23 8.88 24.79
N LYS A 540 -11.32 7.91 24.81
CA LYS A 540 -10.03 7.96 24.11
C LYS A 540 -9.86 6.75 23.19
N PHE A 541 -9.28 7.01 22.04
CA PHE A 541 -8.97 6.05 20.99
C PHE A 541 -7.46 6.00 20.81
N PHE A 542 -6.95 4.86 20.38
CA PHE A 542 -5.52 4.67 20.16
C PHE A 542 -5.18 4.66 18.67
N VAL A 543 -4.03 5.25 18.34
CA VAL A 543 -3.43 5.30 17.01
C VAL A 543 -2.03 4.69 17.11
N PRO A 544 -1.91 3.34 17.13
CA PRO A 544 -0.64 2.67 17.45
C PRO A 544 0.54 3.13 16.57
N CYS A 545 0.28 3.45 15.30
CA CYS A 545 1.30 3.89 14.36
C CYS A 545 1.85 5.30 14.64
N MET A 546 1.14 6.11 15.42
CA MET A 546 1.59 7.44 15.84
C MET A 546 2.44 7.40 17.11
N VAL A 547 2.56 6.25 17.78
CA VAL A 547 3.46 6.10 18.93
C VAL A 547 4.91 6.04 18.44
N THR A 548 5.61 7.17 18.48
CA THR A 548 7.00 7.26 18.01
C THR A 548 8.03 7.08 19.12
N THR A 549 7.59 7.09 20.38
CA THR A 549 8.49 6.94 21.54
C THR A 549 8.91 5.48 21.72
N ARG A 550 10.20 5.28 22.02
CA ARG A 550 10.75 3.97 22.40
C ARG A 550 10.49 3.67 23.87
N ASN A 551 10.37 2.38 24.19
CA ASN A 551 10.34 1.95 25.57
C ASN A 551 11.67 2.28 26.25
N THR A 552 11.61 3.06 27.33
CA THR A 552 12.77 3.45 28.16
C THR A 552 12.58 3.03 29.62
N THR A 553 11.55 2.22 29.89
CA THR A 553 11.24 1.71 31.22
C THR A 553 11.98 0.40 31.46
N SER A 554 12.20 0.05 32.73
CA SER A 554 12.84 -1.23 33.08
C SER A 554 11.86 -2.41 33.16
N PHE A 555 10.64 -2.29 32.59
CA PHE A 555 9.60 -3.31 32.75
C PHE A 555 10.06 -4.67 32.22
N MET A 556 10.60 -4.71 30.99
CA MET A 556 11.06 -5.96 30.38
C MET A 556 12.16 -6.61 31.23
N ASP A 557 13.13 -5.83 31.67
CA ASP A 557 14.29 -6.34 32.41
C ASP A 557 13.94 -6.84 33.82
N LYS A 558 12.94 -6.24 34.49
CA LYS A 558 12.59 -6.55 35.89
C LYS A 558 11.37 -7.46 36.06
N GLU A 559 10.48 -7.48 35.08
CA GLU A 559 9.17 -8.13 35.21
C GLU A 559 9.02 -9.31 34.25
N CYS A 560 9.65 -9.27 33.07
CA CYS A 560 9.60 -10.33 32.06
C CYS A 560 10.71 -11.37 32.23
N THR A 561 10.97 -11.78 33.48
CA THR A 561 12.05 -12.70 33.86
C THR A 561 11.52 -14.14 34.03
N ALA A 562 12.40 -15.14 34.01
CA ALA A 562 12.00 -16.57 34.13
C ALA A 562 11.29 -16.91 35.45
N ASP A 563 11.57 -16.16 36.52
CA ASP A 563 10.97 -16.31 37.85
C ASP A 563 9.58 -15.66 37.96
N ARG A 564 9.21 -14.77 37.03
CA ARG A 564 7.97 -13.98 37.09
C ARG A 564 7.06 -14.13 35.89
N ALA A 565 7.60 -14.52 34.74
CA ALA A 565 6.88 -14.58 33.48
C ALA A 565 7.00 -15.94 32.78
N ARG A 566 6.01 -16.19 31.93
CA ARG A 566 6.01 -17.26 30.93
C ARG A 566 5.83 -16.63 29.56
N CYS A 567 6.53 -17.13 28.55
CA CYS A 567 6.57 -16.50 27.23
C CYS A 567 6.19 -17.49 26.13
N PHE A 568 5.37 -17.05 25.19
CA PHE A 568 5.30 -17.65 23.86
C PHE A 568 5.43 -16.56 22.79
N ALA A 569 5.76 -16.95 21.56
CA ALA A 569 5.94 -16.04 20.45
C ALA A 569 5.18 -16.52 19.22
N PHE A 570 4.62 -15.57 18.46
CA PHE A 570 4.31 -15.76 17.06
C PHE A 570 5.57 -15.54 16.24
N VAL A 571 6.02 -16.56 15.51
CA VAL A 571 7.27 -16.51 14.75
C VAL A 571 6.96 -16.58 13.27
N PHE A 572 7.30 -15.52 12.55
CA PHE A 572 7.05 -15.39 11.12
C PHE A 572 8.25 -15.89 10.33
N LYS A 573 8.01 -16.52 9.17
CA LYS A 573 9.09 -17.02 8.31
C LYS A 573 9.99 -15.90 7.77
N GLY A 574 9.41 -14.74 7.44
CA GLY A 574 10.14 -13.58 6.92
C GLY A 574 10.90 -12.84 8.03
N THR A 575 12.04 -12.24 7.70
CA THR A 575 12.88 -11.47 8.64
C THR A 575 12.25 -10.16 9.11
N VAL A 576 11.27 -9.63 8.36
CA VAL A 576 10.56 -8.39 8.65
C VAL A 576 9.06 -8.65 8.65
N ILE A 577 8.41 -8.34 9.77
CA ILE A 577 6.95 -8.38 9.91
C ILE A 577 6.35 -7.07 9.36
N PRO A 578 5.34 -7.12 8.48
CA PRO A 578 4.58 -5.95 8.08
C PRO A 578 3.97 -5.24 9.31
N PRO A 579 4.24 -3.94 9.54
CA PRO A 579 3.93 -3.25 10.80
C PRO A 579 2.44 -3.18 11.12
N ALA A 580 1.52 -3.38 10.17
CA ALA A 580 0.11 -3.43 10.53
C ALA A 580 -0.30 -4.71 11.29
N LEU A 581 0.40 -5.84 11.12
CA LEU A 581 0.11 -7.06 11.87
C LEU A 581 0.26 -6.84 13.39
N PRO A 582 1.43 -6.42 13.91
CA PRO A 582 1.58 -6.16 15.33
C PRO A 582 0.72 -4.98 15.79
N ASN A 583 0.55 -3.93 14.99
CA ASN A 583 -0.30 -2.80 15.38
C ASN A 583 -1.77 -3.23 15.55
N ARG A 584 -2.29 -4.11 14.69
CA ARG A 584 -3.65 -4.67 14.84
C ARG A 584 -3.76 -5.60 16.04
N LEU A 585 -2.74 -6.40 16.34
CA LEU A 585 -2.71 -7.20 17.58
C LEU A 585 -2.71 -6.31 18.82
N ILE A 586 -1.91 -5.24 18.81
CA ILE A 586 -1.88 -4.22 19.88
C ILE A 586 -3.26 -3.56 20.01
N SER A 587 -3.89 -3.17 18.90
CA SER A 587 -5.27 -2.65 18.87
C SER A 587 -6.27 -3.64 19.48
N ALA A 588 -6.16 -4.92 19.17
CA ALA A 588 -7.01 -5.95 19.76
C ALA A 588 -6.78 -6.07 21.27
N CYS A 589 -5.52 -6.04 21.74
CA CYS A 589 -5.19 -6.02 23.16
C CYS A 589 -5.78 -4.80 23.88
N LEU A 590 -5.69 -3.62 23.26
CA LEU A 590 -6.29 -2.37 23.78
C LEU A 590 -7.82 -2.46 23.87
N SER A 591 -8.44 -3.21 22.97
CA SER A 591 -9.89 -3.44 22.99
C SER A 591 -10.35 -4.38 24.09
N MET A 592 -9.43 -5.16 24.69
CA MET A 592 -9.73 -6.16 25.71
C MET A 592 -9.29 -5.74 27.11
N TRP A 593 -8.16 -5.04 27.23
CA TRP A 593 -7.51 -4.80 28.53
C TRP A 593 -7.00 -3.37 28.72
N ALA A 594 -6.78 -2.99 29.98
CA ALA A 594 -6.30 -1.67 30.35
C ALA A 594 -4.77 -1.58 30.26
N VAL A 595 -4.25 -0.52 29.62
CA VAL A 595 -2.81 -0.25 29.55
C VAL A 595 -2.23 -0.05 30.95
N ARG A 596 -1.14 -0.76 31.25
CA ARG A 596 -0.46 -0.71 32.54
C ARG A 596 0.32 0.60 32.68
N THR A 597 0.35 1.14 33.91
CA THR A 597 1.25 2.24 34.27
C THR A 597 2.41 1.67 35.10
N TYR A 598 3.64 2.03 34.73
CA TYR A 598 4.88 1.63 35.38
C TYR A 598 5.89 2.78 35.30
N GLU A 599 6.62 3.05 36.39
CA GLU A 599 7.56 4.18 36.47
C GLU A 599 6.94 5.53 36.05
N GLY A 600 5.66 5.73 36.38
CA GLY A 600 4.91 6.94 36.05
C GLY A 600 4.50 7.08 34.58
N ARG A 601 4.72 6.05 33.75
CA ARG A 601 4.40 6.07 32.31
C ARG A 601 3.42 4.97 31.96
N LYS A 602 2.54 5.25 30.99
CA LYS A 602 1.74 4.20 30.35
C LYS A 602 2.64 3.37 29.46
N LEU A 603 2.55 2.05 29.60
CA LEU A 603 3.35 1.10 28.84
C LEU A 603 2.72 0.82 27.47
N LEU A 604 2.69 1.84 26.61
CA LEU A 604 2.36 1.74 25.20
C LEU A 604 3.42 2.51 24.43
N PHE A 605 4.25 1.76 23.70
CA PHE A 605 5.37 2.28 22.92
C PHE A 605 5.31 1.69 21.51
N SER A 606 6.19 2.19 20.64
CA SER A 606 6.31 1.66 19.29
C SER A 606 6.61 0.15 19.31
N GLY A 607 5.66 -0.67 18.84
CA GLY A 607 5.80 -2.13 18.76
C GLY A 607 5.76 -2.82 20.13
N PHE A 608 5.25 -2.15 21.17
CA PHE A 608 5.26 -2.65 22.53
C PHE A 608 4.03 -2.17 23.31
N ILE A 609 3.40 -3.08 24.05
CA ILE A 609 2.32 -2.74 24.99
C ILE A 609 2.38 -3.64 26.21
N VAL A 610 2.05 -3.09 27.38
CA VAL A 610 1.71 -3.90 28.57
C VAL A 610 0.30 -3.58 29.01
N VAL A 611 -0.50 -4.61 29.20
CA VAL A 611 -1.88 -4.52 29.67
C VAL A 611 -2.09 -5.31 30.96
N SER A 612 -2.93 -4.79 31.85
CA SER A 612 -3.31 -5.43 33.11
C SER A 612 -4.49 -6.36 32.85
N LEU A 613 -4.33 -7.64 33.15
CA LEU A 613 -5.40 -8.63 33.07
C LEU A 613 -6.28 -8.60 34.32
N ASP A 614 -5.61 -8.61 35.48
CA ASP A 614 -6.24 -8.57 36.79
C ASP A 614 -5.29 -7.91 37.82
N LYS A 615 -5.53 -8.14 39.12
CA LYS A 615 -4.71 -7.57 40.20
C LYS A 615 -3.31 -8.21 40.34
N ALA A 616 -3.07 -9.37 39.74
CA ALA A 616 -1.87 -10.18 39.90
C ALA A 616 -1.13 -10.42 38.57
N HIS A 617 -1.82 -10.32 37.43
CA HIS A 617 -1.30 -10.66 36.12
C HIS A 617 -1.30 -9.47 35.15
N ASP A 618 -0.23 -9.38 34.37
CA ASP A 618 -0.04 -8.46 33.25
C ASP A 618 0.34 -9.25 31.99
N ILE A 619 0.00 -8.75 30.79
CA ILE A 619 0.56 -9.24 29.52
C ILE A 619 1.44 -8.15 28.93
N ALA A 620 2.68 -8.49 28.60
CA ALA A 620 3.52 -7.68 27.72
C ALA A 620 3.55 -8.28 26.32
N VAL A 621 3.21 -7.47 25.32
CA VAL A 621 3.39 -7.79 23.90
C VAL A 621 4.54 -6.94 23.38
N CYS A 622 5.54 -7.59 22.80
CA CYS A 622 6.72 -6.92 22.25
C CYS A 622 7.04 -7.51 20.88
N VAL A 623 7.21 -6.64 19.89
CA VAL A 623 7.73 -7.05 18.57
C VAL A 623 9.25 -7.03 18.64
N GLU A 624 9.88 -8.10 18.17
CA GLU A 624 11.34 -8.20 18.01
C GLU A 624 11.69 -8.97 16.73
N GLY A 625 12.23 -8.27 15.74
CA GLY A 625 12.61 -8.86 14.45
C GLY A 625 11.42 -9.52 13.75
N ASN A 626 11.50 -10.84 13.55
CA ASN A 626 10.43 -11.67 12.98
C ASN A 626 9.50 -12.31 14.02
N LYS A 627 9.57 -11.88 15.29
CA LYS A 627 8.77 -12.42 16.38
C LYS A 627 7.85 -11.36 16.98
N ILE A 628 6.68 -11.80 17.40
CA ILE A 628 5.82 -11.07 18.33
C ILE A 628 5.77 -11.89 19.61
N LEU A 629 6.46 -11.39 20.63
CA LEU A 629 6.64 -12.00 21.94
C LEU A 629 5.48 -11.63 22.86
N LEU A 630 4.98 -12.62 23.60
CA LEU A 630 3.90 -12.47 24.57
C LEU A 630 4.34 -13.03 25.92
N TYR A 631 4.56 -12.13 26.87
CA TYR A 631 4.89 -12.46 28.24
C TYR A 631 3.65 -12.36 29.11
N LEU A 632 3.25 -13.48 29.71
CA LEU A 632 2.30 -13.48 30.82
C LEU A 632 3.09 -13.36 32.11
N VAL A 633 2.96 -12.20 32.76
CA VAL A 633 3.72 -11.80 33.94
C VAL A 633 2.84 -11.92 35.17
N HIS A 634 3.33 -12.57 36.21
CA HIS A 634 2.74 -12.53 37.54
C HIS A 634 3.56 -11.62 38.47
N ARG A 635 2.89 -10.83 39.30
CA ARG A 635 3.53 -9.82 40.18
C ARG A 635 4.55 -10.39 41.15
N THR A 636 4.35 -11.62 41.62
CA THR A 636 5.25 -12.29 42.58
C THR A 636 6.10 -13.39 41.96
N SER A 637 5.49 -14.41 41.35
CA SER A 637 6.21 -15.53 40.76
C SER A 637 5.44 -16.17 39.60
N ALA A 638 6.16 -16.64 38.58
CA ALA A 638 5.63 -17.39 37.45
C ALA A 638 4.92 -18.69 37.86
N GLY A 639 5.30 -19.29 38.98
CA GLY A 639 4.64 -20.49 39.51
C GLY A 639 3.20 -20.25 39.98
N LEU A 640 2.79 -18.99 40.12
CA LEU A 640 1.42 -18.60 40.49
C LEU A 640 0.56 -18.28 39.26
N ILE A 641 1.11 -18.38 38.04
CA ILE A 641 0.34 -18.21 36.82
C ILE A 641 -0.66 -19.37 36.70
N VAL A 642 -1.94 -19.03 36.75
CA VAL A 642 -3.02 -20.01 36.63
C VAL A 642 -3.07 -20.54 35.20
N PRO A 643 -2.95 -21.87 34.97
CA PRO A 643 -2.92 -22.40 33.60
C PRO A 643 -4.20 -22.13 32.81
N ASP A 644 -5.37 -22.13 33.46
CA ASP A 644 -6.64 -21.79 32.79
C ASP A 644 -6.62 -20.37 32.21
N ILE A 645 -6.01 -19.41 32.92
CA ILE A 645 -5.83 -18.02 32.47
C ILE A 645 -4.88 -18.01 31.27
N ALA A 646 -3.72 -18.66 31.39
CA ALA A 646 -2.71 -18.71 30.34
C ALA A 646 -3.25 -19.35 29.05
N THR A 647 -3.88 -20.53 29.14
CA THR A 647 -4.49 -21.20 27.99
C THR A 647 -5.61 -20.37 27.37
N GLY A 648 -6.50 -19.76 28.17
CA GLY A 648 -7.56 -18.88 27.65
C GLY A 648 -7.02 -17.65 26.91
N ILE A 649 -5.96 -17.04 27.42
CA ILE A 649 -5.29 -15.91 26.78
C ILE A 649 -4.65 -16.34 25.47
N LYS A 650 -3.91 -17.46 25.47
CA LYS A 650 -3.26 -17.96 24.26
C LYS A 650 -4.29 -18.26 23.19
N GLU A 651 -5.35 -19.01 23.50
CA GLU A 651 -6.45 -19.28 22.55
C GLU A 651 -7.02 -17.98 21.97
N CYS A 652 -7.30 -16.99 22.83
CA CYS A 652 -7.83 -15.70 22.40
C CYS A 652 -6.88 -14.96 21.44
N LEU A 653 -5.59 -14.89 21.77
CA LEU A 653 -4.59 -14.15 21.00
C LEU A 653 -4.19 -14.89 19.72
N VAL A 654 -4.13 -16.22 19.74
CA VAL A 654 -3.94 -17.06 18.55
C VAL A 654 -5.09 -16.86 17.59
N LEU A 655 -6.35 -17.02 18.03
CA LEU A 655 -7.53 -16.77 17.19
C LEU A 655 -7.57 -15.35 16.64
N THR A 656 -7.15 -14.37 17.44
CA THR A 656 -7.05 -12.97 17.01
C THR A 656 -6.01 -12.81 15.92
N MET A 657 -4.80 -13.36 16.12
CA MET A 657 -3.72 -13.27 15.14
C MET A 657 -4.04 -14.06 13.87
N GLU A 658 -4.69 -15.21 13.98
CA GLU A 658 -5.20 -15.98 12.84
C GLU A 658 -6.20 -15.15 12.04
N ARG A 659 -7.18 -14.50 12.67
CA ARG A 659 -8.15 -13.63 11.96
C ARG A 659 -7.50 -12.42 11.31
N ILE A 660 -6.56 -11.77 12.01
CA ILE A 660 -5.77 -10.67 11.44
C ILE A 660 -5.01 -11.21 10.24
N SER A 661 -4.37 -12.36 10.37
CA SER A 661 -3.61 -13.00 9.31
C SER A 661 -4.48 -13.43 8.14
N GLU A 662 -5.62 -14.08 8.36
CA GLU A 662 -6.59 -14.49 7.34
C GLU A 662 -7.08 -13.31 6.50
N PHE A 663 -7.34 -12.15 7.13
CA PHE A 663 -7.67 -10.91 6.44
C PHE A 663 -6.58 -10.51 5.42
N TYR A 664 -5.33 -10.93 5.63
CA TYR A 664 -4.17 -10.63 4.79
C TYR A 664 -3.64 -11.82 3.95
N GLN A 665 -3.88 -13.07 4.37
CA GLN A 665 -3.17 -14.26 3.90
C GLN A 665 -3.94 -15.18 2.97
N SER A 666 -5.16 -14.84 2.64
CA SER A 666 -6.10 -15.66 1.90
C SER A 666 -5.74 -15.98 0.43
N THR A 667 -4.45 -16.10 0.14
CA THR A 667 -3.86 -15.58 -1.08
C THR A 667 -2.55 -16.27 -1.44
N ILE A 668 -1.81 -16.82 -0.47
CA ILE A 668 -0.58 -17.56 -0.78
C ILE A 668 -0.99 -18.96 -1.23
N HIS A 669 -0.76 -19.28 -2.51
CA HIS A 669 -0.89 -20.62 -3.09
C HIS A 669 0.14 -21.61 -2.49
N ALA A 670 0.13 -21.80 -1.17
CA ALA A 670 0.68 -23.02 -0.60
C ALA A 670 -0.35 -24.13 -0.89
N LYS A 671 0.06 -25.14 -1.65
CA LYS A 671 -0.72 -26.37 -1.95
C LYS A 671 -1.12 -27.18 -0.70
N SER A 672 -0.93 -26.64 0.50
CA SER A 672 -1.35 -27.19 1.78
C SER A 672 -2.39 -26.26 2.40
N VAL A 673 -3.61 -26.77 2.45
CA VAL A 673 -4.68 -26.38 3.38
C VAL A 673 -4.09 -25.87 4.72
N HIS A 674 -4.44 -24.64 5.11
CA HIS A 674 -4.30 -24.07 6.47
C HIS A 674 -2.90 -24.03 7.13
N GLN A 675 -1.86 -23.49 6.48
CA GLN A 675 -0.66 -23.07 7.22
C GLN A 675 -0.70 -21.57 7.52
N SER A 676 -0.85 -21.23 8.80
CA SER A 676 -0.75 -19.88 9.39
C SER A 676 0.57 -19.18 8.95
N PRO A 677 0.67 -17.82 8.86
CA PRO A 677 1.92 -17.14 8.47
C PRO A 677 3.04 -17.36 9.47
N PHE A 678 2.65 -17.79 10.66
CA PHE A 678 3.47 -17.94 11.82
C PHE A 678 3.30 -19.34 12.37
N HIS A 679 4.34 -19.81 13.04
CA HIS A 679 4.22 -20.90 14.01
C HIS A 679 4.40 -20.33 15.42
N ILE A 680 4.06 -21.16 16.41
CA ILE A 680 4.20 -20.80 17.82
C ILE A 680 5.50 -21.39 18.35
N GLU A 681 6.25 -20.57 19.07
CA GLU A 681 7.41 -21.00 19.84
C GLU A 681 7.24 -20.62 21.31
N TYR A 682 7.76 -21.43 22.21
CA TYR A 682 7.79 -21.16 23.66
C TYR A 682 9.17 -20.72 24.08
N SER A 683 9.23 -19.79 25.04
CA SER A 683 10.48 -19.32 25.63
C SER A 683 10.48 -19.45 27.15
N CYS A 684 11.66 -19.68 27.71
CA CYS A 684 11.94 -19.63 29.15
C CYS A 684 12.04 -18.18 29.70
N SER A 685 11.49 -17.20 28.96
CA SER A 685 11.57 -15.76 29.25
C SER A 685 12.94 -15.12 29.01
N GLN A 686 13.87 -15.83 28.36
CA GLN A 686 15.09 -15.25 27.79
C GLN A 686 14.93 -15.10 26.27
N LEU A 687 15.33 -13.94 25.73
CA LEU A 687 15.15 -13.53 24.33
C LEU A 687 15.82 -14.43 23.28
N LYS A 688 16.61 -15.41 23.67
CA LYS A 688 17.32 -16.32 22.75
C LYS A 688 16.75 -17.74 22.72
N CYS A 689 15.96 -18.11 23.72
CA CYS A 689 15.66 -19.52 23.98
C CYS A 689 14.26 -19.85 23.50
N PHE A 690 14.15 -20.47 22.32
CA PHE A 690 12.87 -20.86 21.77
C PHE A 690 12.83 -22.34 21.39
N ILE A 691 11.71 -22.98 21.69
CA ILE A 691 11.36 -24.32 21.22
C ILE A 691 10.03 -24.25 20.47
N SER A 692 9.94 -24.89 19.30
CA SER A 692 8.69 -24.96 18.55
C SER A 692 7.61 -25.66 19.36
N GLU A 693 6.37 -25.23 19.21
CA GLU A 693 5.24 -25.83 19.91
C GLU A 693 5.13 -27.34 19.66
N GLU A 694 5.34 -27.75 18.40
CA GLU A 694 5.27 -29.17 18.01
C GLU A 694 6.29 -30.04 18.75
N GLU A 695 7.50 -29.51 18.99
CA GLU A 695 8.52 -30.20 19.77
C GLU A 695 8.27 -30.12 21.27
N ALA A 696 7.85 -28.95 21.76
CA ALA A 696 7.63 -28.71 23.18
C ALA A 696 6.58 -29.67 23.74
N LEU A 697 5.49 -29.90 23.01
CA LEU A 697 4.42 -30.82 23.41
C LEU A 697 4.86 -32.30 23.51
N LYS A 698 6.01 -32.67 22.95
CA LYS A 698 6.55 -34.04 22.97
C LYS A 698 7.62 -34.26 24.05
N LYS A 699 8.03 -33.21 24.77
CA LYS A 699 9.20 -33.21 25.68
C LYS A 699 8.78 -32.78 27.09
N SER A 700 9.31 -33.46 28.11
CA SER A 700 9.19 -33.05 29.52
C SER A 700 10.29 -32.06 29.95
N GLU A 701 11.42 -32.07 29.24
CA GLU A 701 12.56 -31.18 29.42
C GLU A 701 13.19 -30.91 28.05
N TRP A 702 13.80 -29.73 27.88
CA TRP A 702 14.47 -29.30 26.66
C TRP A 702 15.80 -28.64 27.00
N VAL A 703 16.89 -29.09 26.38
CA VAL A 703 18.19 -28.43 26.48
C VAL A 703 18.29 -27.39 25.37
N CYS A 704 18.48 -26.12 25.74
CA CYS A 704 18.57 -25.03 24.78
C CYS A 704 19.97 -24.92 24.19
N ASP A 705 20.06 -24.95 22.86
CA ASP A 705 21.34 -24.91 22.14
C ASP A 705 22.10 -23.57 22.31
N GLU A 706 21.39 -22.48 22.60
CA GLU A 706 21.99 -21.13 22.72
C GLU A 706 22.86 -20.95 23.96
N HIS A 707 22.52 -21.61 25.07
CA HIS A 707 23.22 -21.44 26.35
C HIS A 707 23.42 -22.77 27.11
N ASN A 708 23.05 -23.89 26.50
CA ASN A 708 23.24 -25.24 27.02
C ASN A 708 22.63 -25.48 28.42
N LEU A 709 21.48 -24.88 28.72
CA LEU A 709 20.74 -25.12 29.97
C LEU A 709 19.47 -25.91 29.69
N THR A 710 19.09 -26.75 30.66
CA THR A 710 17.85 -27.53 30.63
C THR A 710 16.67 -26.71 31.13
N HIS A 711 15.65 -26.57 30.29
CA HIS A 711 14.37 -25.98 30.60
C HIS A 711 13.33 -27.06 30.83
N ARG A 712 12.55 -26.90 31.89
CA ARG A 712 11.46 -27.82 32.23
C ARG A 712 10.18 -27.46 31.48
N ALA A 713 9.31 -28.47 31.32
CA ALA A 713 8.05 -28.32 30.60
C ALA A 713 7.03 -27.40 31.26
N ASP A 714 7.20 -27.04 32.54
CA ASP A 714 6.37 -26.04 33.22
C ASP A 714 6.39 -24.67 32.52
N ASN A 715 7.39 -24.40 31.69
CA ASN A 715 7.46 -23.19 30.87
C ASN A 715 6.43 -23.15 29.72
N TRP A 716 6.00 -24.30 29.19
CA TRP A 716 5.09 -24.38 28.04
C TRP A 716 3.79 -25.14 28.32
N VAL A 717 3.77 -26.05 29.30
CA VAL A 717 2.56 -26.79 29.69
C VAL A 717 1.47 -25.85 30.21
N VAL A 718 1.85 -24.77 30.88
CA VAL A 718 0.93 -23.74 31.39
C VAL A 718 0.04 -23.15 30.29
N TRP A 719 0.53 -23.13 29.04
CA TRP A 719 -0.19 -22.58 27.88
C TRP A 719 -1.15 -23.57 27.23
N ASN A 720 -1.07 -24.87 27.54
CA ASN A 720 -1.73 -25.95 26.79
C ASN A 720 -2.56 -26.89 27.67
N GLN A 721 -3.08 -26.42 28.81
CA GLN A 721 -3.84 -27.29 29.70
C GLN A 721 -5.17 -27.71 29.05
N ASP A 722 -5.45 -29.02 28.98
CA ASP A 722 -6.71 -29.53 28.44
C ASP A 722 -7.87 -29.20 29.39
N LYS A 723 -8.69 -28.22 28.99
CA LYS A 723 -9.89 -27.78 29.73
C LYS A 723 -10.94 -28.89 29.89
N ARG A 724 -10.88 -29.97 29.09
CA ARG A 724 -11.83 -31.09 29.15
C ARG A 724 -11.50 -32.12 30.23
N ASN A 725 -10.31 -32.08 30.83
CA ASN A 725 -9.85 -33.05 31.82
C ASN A 725 -10.16 -32.66 33.28
N LYS A 726 -10.88 -31.56 33.54
CA LYS A 726 -11.39 -31.24 34.87
C LYS A 726 -12.83 -31.69 34.99
N GLN A 727 -13.06 -32.98 35.25
CA GLN A 727 -14.21 -33.33 36.08
C GLN A 727 -13.92 -32.70 37.45
N CYS A 728 -14.77 -31.77 37.91
CA CYS A 728 -14.79 -31.41 39.34
C CYS A 728 -14.92 -32.74 40.10
N ASP A 729 -14.12 -32.91 41.14
CA ASP A 729 -14.35 -33.98 42.11
C ASP A 729 -15.80 -33.90 42.62
N GLU A 730 -16.46 -35.00 42.97
CA GLU A 730 -17.89 -35.00 43.38
C GLU A 730 -18.16 -34.12 44.62
N ASN A 731 -17.09 -33.66 45.30
CA ASN A 731 -17.12 -32.77 46.46
C ASN A 731 -16.67 -31.32 46.16
N CYS A 732 -16.63 -30.91 44.89
CA CYS A 732 -16.42 -29.53 44.46
C CYS A 732 -17.67 -28.69 44.87
N PRO A 733 -17.57 -27.78 45.87
CA PRO A 733 -18.72 -27.12 46.47
C PRO A 733 -19.45 -26.14 45.53
#